data_AF-A0A1J0ABP7-F1
#
_entry.id   AF-A0A1J0ABP7-F1
#
_cell.length_a   1.000
_cell.length_b   1.000
_cell.length_c   1.000
_cell.angle_alpha   90.00
_cell.angle_beta   90.00
_cell.angle_gamma   90.00
#
_symmetry.space_group_name_H-M   'P 1'
#
loop_
_entity.id
_entity.type
_entity.pdbx_description
1 polymer ?
#
loop_
_entity_poly.entity_id
_entity_poly.type
_entity_poly.pdbx_seq_one_letter_code
_entity_poly.pdbx_strand_id
1 'polypeptide(L)'
;MRQLLYGTVLGSFIVLQGSVGLAQRITPASDGTGTQINRYGNRTDITGGQRAGRNLFHSFGQFNVDAGNIANFLAAPNLQNILARVTGGSASYINGVIQVTGGNPNLYLMNPAGIVFGQGASLNVPASFTATTADRIMFPGGSFNASGVNNYSQLAGEPIGFAFDRKDPAAIINEGKLSVNPGQSVSLVAGQVINTGTVQAPGGNITIAAVPGENLVRLSQTGQLLSLEFNPQQAAQMMDNQGNIPTTRLPELLTGGGVTTVTQNNNGTVSVAGANLQIPTTTGTTIVSGVLDVSSASQTGGNVGVFGTQIALANSEINASGFTGGGEILVGGEFQGKGTQPNAQYTFVSKDSKLTADAISSGNGGRVIVWADKATDFRGTITAKGGQNGGDGGFVEVSGKESLGFTGNVNTSAPQGKKGTLLLDPENIIVLGLVGADDAELPEIFFDDRPGETLTIGSSNLIAQLFLNDVILQATNNITFNADLVSTFGDTTLFADAGNTITVNNQISGSGLSLDFFAGNAINVNALISLSNGEVNLSAGSVSTQNIFATEGIFVDAGGSISTGNLQTSGADVILSSGSGFIDPGSLSFNFGGGGNIQTGNITTFGGDIEIATGGGTISTGILRSSASSSGDAGFIGLIAPGDIQTGFIQAEAPNGSGGDVFIISTNNVRIQGMSSFGFSISTAGGAGGGEIFILHGGQNFFTIGDASTNGTTGAITTGQFTLSPFQQFYTRFLGNISIVSLFDGGVGSDLFGTEFYGLDFDLGLDAIEDVEFDDLDFSRLDIAEALGAGDYAAILALDTLFGNEFSRFLGVNSVNDLNSVEAIGNMLSRLAQETGKKPAIIYLMVDEQQLSIAAVTPGSRTGVAGPGILKFDPGLFSSTQPLQYLAQQEAKIQPVVRGIPEAKRANLMPVVERFLTALKDPRQRTSDAYLKDAQQLYRWLVAPIESELQAQGINTLMFSMDGGLRLLPVAALHDGKQFLVEKYSTALIPSVNLIDTRYRNIRDTRVLAMGADTFTNQTPLPAVPTELKVILEEWPGQSFLNQEFTVQRLTQERLQGGYPIIHLATHADFAPGRLTNSYIEFGNSQRLNLPQVRELPLREPTPVELFTLSACRTSVGDVSSELGFAGLAVQSGVKSATASLWYVSDEGTLALMSEFYKNLRQAPIKAEALRQAQIAMLQGKVTIKGGELRGVRGGIPVPPAIAQRGDQILSHPYYWAAFTMIGSPW
;
A
#
# COMPACT_ATOMS: atom_id res chain seq x y z
N MET A 1 25.80 34.83 88.46
CA MET A 1 24.53 34.39 89.09
C MET A 1 24.06 33.16 88.32
N ARG A 2 24.46 31.93 88.73
CA ARG A 2 23.71 30.92 89.54
C ARG A 2 22.48 30.37 88.78
N GLN A 3 22.35 29.09 88.42
CA GLN A 3 22.73 27.81 89.07
C GLN A 3 23.05 26.71 87.99
N LEU A 4 24.18 25.98 88.09
CA LEU A 4 24.37 24.55 88.48
C LEU A 4 23.77 23.53 87.48
N LEU A 5 24.42 22.47 86.99
CA LEU A 5 25.58 21.68 87.46
C LEU A 5 26.12 20.79 86.31
N TYR A 6 27.42 20.47 86.36
CA TYR A 6 28.16 19.46 85.59
C TYR A 6 27.71 18.01 85.89
N GLY A 7 28.03 17.05 85.00
CA GLY A 7 28.15 15.64 85.40
C GLY A 7 28.26 14.59 84.29
N THR A 8 29.48 14.17 83.97
CA THR A 8 29.88 12.95 83.23
C THR A 8 29.73 11.68 84.09
N VAL A 9 29.24 10.54 83.56
CA VAL A 9 29.59 9.17 84.00
C VAL A 9 29.44 8.14 82.85
N LEU A 10 30.48 7.33 82.65
CA LEU A 10 30.53 6.09 81.85
C LEU A 10 29.60 5.00 82.39
N GLY A 11 29.01 4.18 81.51
CA GLY A 11 28.36 2.92 81.87
C GLY A 11 28.26 1.94 80.70
N SER A 12 29.03 0.87 80.79
CA SER A 12 29.21 -0.19 79.79
C SER A 12 27.99 -1.09 79.56
N PHE A 13 27.85 -1.52 78.30
CA PHE A 13 27.28 -2.76 77.77
C PHE A 13 26.49 -3.69 78.71
N ILE A 14 25.19 -3.83 78.42
CA ILE A 14 24.47 -5.11 78.49
C ILE A 14 23.78 -5.31 77.13
N VAL A 15 24.14 -6.43 76.49
CA VAL A 15 23.51 -6.94 75.27
C VAL A 15 22.12 -7.45 75.63
N LEU A 16 21.07 -6.82 75.10
CA LEU A 16 19.83 -7.50 74.78
C LEU A 16 19.68 -7.51 73.26
N GLN A 17 19.75 -8.71 72.69
CA GLN A 17 19.37 -8.98 71.32
C GLN A 17 17.91 -8.63 71.13
N GLY A 18 17.64 -7.47 70.52
CA GLY A 18 16.38 -7.15 69.89
C GLY A 18 16.54 -7.36 68.39
N SER A 19 16.17 -8.54 67.90
CA SER A 19 16.00 -8.84 66.48
C SER A 19 14.87 -7.99 65.91
N VAL A 20 15.18 -6.83 65.35
CA VAL A 20 14.23 -6.08 64.51
C VAL A 20 14.40 -6.56 63.07
N GLY A 21 13.84 -7.72 62.78
CA GLY A 21 13.60 -8.15 61.40
C GLY A 21 12.42 -7.36 60.84
N LEU A 22 12.68 -6.31 60.07
CA LEU A 22 11.63 -5.64 59.29
C LEU A 22 11.23 -6.56 58.14
N ALA A 23 10.06 -7.18 58.28
CA ALA A 23 9.59 -8.25 57.41
C ALA A 23 9.03 -7.71 56.08
N GLN A 24 9.46 -8.33 55.00
CA GLN A 24 8.87 -8.25 53.66
C GLN A 24 7.34 -8.41 53.71
N ARG A 25 6.60 -7.36 53.31
CA ARG A 25 5.13 -7.33 53.32
C ARG A 25 4.54 -7.92 52.03
N ILE A 26 4.79 -9.21 51.82
CA ILE A 26 3.98 -10.05 50.92
C ILE A 26 3.01 -10.85 51.78
N THR A 27 1.70 -10.65 51.58
CA THR A 27 0.66 -11.36 52.32
C THR A 27 -0.32 -12.02 51.35
N PRO A 28 -0.65 -13.31 51.51
CA PRO A 28 -1.62 -13.97 50.63
C PRO A 28 -3.02 -13.39 50.83
N ALA A 29 -3.83 -13.34 49.77
CA ALA A 29 -5.24 -12.95 49.88
C ALA A 29 -6.10 -14.10 50.45
N SER A 30 -7.09 -13.76 51.26
CA SER A 30 -8.08 -14.72 51.79
C SER A 30 -9.30 -14.84 50.87
N ASP A 31 -9.07 -15.21 49.61
CA ASP A 31 -10.08 -15.15 48.52
C ASP A 31 -10.33 -16.49 47.81
N GLY A 32 -9.79 -17.58 48.36
CA GLY A 32 -9.92 -18.92 47.77
C GLY A 32 -8.86 -19.27 46.73
N THR A 33 -7.93 -18.36 46.40
CA THR A 33 -6.82 -18.66 45.47
C THR A 33 -5.81 -19.65 46.04
N GLY A 34 -5.74 -19.80 47.38
CA GLY A 34 -4.83 -20.75 48.01
C GLY A 34 -3.34 -20.43 47.79
N THR A 35 -3.00 -19.15 47.61
CA THR A 35 -1.60 -18.69 47.53
C THR A 35 -0.91 -18.87 48.88
N GLN A 36 0.29 -19.44 48.88
CA GLN A 36 1.09 -19.72 50.06
C GLN A 36 2.40 -18.94 50.02
N ILE A 37 2.83 -18.43 51.17
CA ILE A 37 4.02 -17.59 51.34
C ILE A 37 4.95 -18.26 52.35
N ASN A 38 6.14 -18.68 51.89
CA ASN A 38 7.17 -19.29 52.72
C ASN A 38 8.41 -18.39 52.74
N ARG A 39 8.79 -17.88 53.92
CA ARG A 39 9.92 -16.95 54.05
C ARG A 39 11.19 -17.68 54.49
N TYR A 40 12.28 -17.46 53.76
CA TYR A 40 13.61 -18.01 53.97
C TYR A 40 14.65 -16.88 53.96
N GLY A 41 14.88 -16.26 55.11
CA GLY A 41 15.77 -15.09 55.20
C GLY A 41 15.24 -13.92 54.35
N ASN A 42 16.04 -13.48 53.37
CA ASN A 42 15.69 -12.42 52.42
C ASN A 42 14.88 -12.92 51.21
N ARG A 43 14.65 -14.23 51.08
CA ARG A 43 13.87 -14.82 49.99
C ARG A 43 12.48 -15.22 50.49
N THR A 44 11.45 -14.82 49.76
CA THR A 44 10.07 -15.26 49.97
C THR A 44 9.62 -16.11 48.79
N ASP A 45 9.38 -17.39 49.05
CA ASP A 45 8.84 -18.35 48.08
C ASP A 45 7.32 -18.29 48.04
N ILE A 46 6.80 -18.14 46.82
CA ILE A 46 5.37 -18.09 46.50
C ILE A 46 4.99 -19.42 45.87
N THR A 47 4.13 -20.17 46.56
CA THR A 47 3.64 -21.51 46.14
C THR A 47 2.12 -21.59 46.23
N GLY A 48 1.54 -22.76 45.94
CA GLY A 48 0.09 -22.95 45.91
C GLY A 48 -0.53 -22.28 44.69
N GLY A 49 -1.68 -21.60 44.88
CA GLY A 49 -2.41 -20.95 43.78
C GLY A 49 -3.48 -21.84 43.15
N GLN A 50 -4.27 -21.25 42.24
CA GLN A 50 -5.28 -21.95 41.44
C GLN A 50 -4.75 -22.18 40.03
N ARG A 51 -5.06 -23.34 39.44
CA ARG A 51 -4.61 -23.69 38.08
C ARG A 51 -5.79 -23.84 37.14
N ALA A 52 -5.65 -23.28 35.93
CA ALA A 52 -6.55 -23.53 34.81
C ALA A 52 -5.73 -23.71 33.54
N GLY A 53 -5.78 -24.90 32.93
CA GLY A 53 -4.94 -25.24 31.79
C GLY A 53 -3.43 -25.07 32.10
N ARG A 54 -2.77 -24.19 31.34
CA ARG A 54 -1.34 -23.85 31.50
C ARG A 54 -1.10 -22.56 32.30
N ASN A 55 -2.15 -22.00 32.91
CA ASN A 55 -2.08 -20.79 33.73
C ASN A 55 -2.09 -21.12 35.22
N LEU A 56 -1.25 -20.44 35.98
CA LEU A 56 -1.21 -20.48 37.44
C LEU A 56 -1.56 -19.10 38.00
N PHE A 57 -2.57 -19.03 38.87
CA PHE A 57 -3.09 -17.79 39.43
C PHE A 57 -2.72 -17.64 40.91
N HIS A 58 -2.21 -16.46 41.26
CA HIS A 58 -1.90 -16.04 42.62
C HIS A 58 -2.65 -14.77 43.02
N SER A 59 -2.96 -14.63 44.30
CA SER A 59 -3.63 -13.44 44.83
C SER A 59 -3.03 -13.02 46.18
N PHE A 60 -2.76 -11.72 46.30
CA PHE A 60 -2.09 -11.12 47.45
C PHE A 60 -2.94 -10.01 48.04
N GLY A 61 -2.97 -9.90 49.38
CA GLY A 61 -3.49 -8.70 50.04
C GLY A 61 -2.52 -7.52 49.90
N GLN A 62 -1.22 -7.77 50.00
CA GLN A 62 -0.14 -6.81 49.78
C GLN A 62 1.02 -7.51 49.08
N PHE A 63 1.69 -6.79 48.18
CA PHE A 63 2.85 -7.28 47.45
C PHE A 63 3.92 -6.20 47.39
N ASN A 64 4.73 -6.11 48.44
CA ASN A 64 5.91 -5.24 48.51
C ASN A 64 7.18 -6.08 48.60
N VAL A 65 8.24 -5.64 47.93
CA VAL A 65 9.55 -6.31 47.92
C VAL A 65 10.61 -5.29 48.32
N ASP A 66 11.10 -5.34 49.55
CA ASP A 66 12.11 -4.39 50.01
C ASP A 66 13.47 -4.64 49.35
N ALA A 67 14.35 -3.64 49.42
CA ALA A 67 15.72 -3.75 48.88
C ALA A 67 16.48 -4.93 49.50
N GLY A 68 17.18 -5.69 48.65
CA GLY A 68 17.91 -6.90 49.04
C GLY A 68 17.04 -8.15 49.27
N ASN A 69 15.72 -8.04 49.19
CA ASN A 69 14.80 -9.16 49.28
C ASN A 69 14.40 -9.70 47.89
N ILE A 70 13.98 -10.97 47.85
CA ILE A 70 13.57 -11.69 46.65
C ILE A 70 12.13 -12.18 46.81
N ALA A 71 11.26 -11.90 45.85
CA ALA A 71 9.96 -12.54 45.70
C ALA A 71 10.07 -13.62 44.61
N ASN A 72 10.09 -14.89 45.01
CA ASN A 72 10.34 -16.00 44.10
C ASN A 72 9.07 -16.83 43.86
N PHE A 73 8.53 -16.75 42.65
CA PHE A 73 7.44 -17.61 42.19
C PHE A 73 7.98 -18.99 41.81
N LEU A 74 7.52 -20.03 42.49
CA LEU A 74 7.89 -21.41 42.18
C LEU A 74 6.94 -21.98 41.13
N ALA A 75 7.46 -22.12 39.92
CA ALA A 75 6.76 -22.66 38.75
C ALA A 75 6.93 -24.18 38.61
N ALA A 76 6.06 -24.79 37.83
CA ALA A 76 6.22 -26.15 37.32
C ALA A 76 6.60 -26.14 35.81
N PRO A 77 7.28 -27.16 35.28
CA PRO A 77 7.83 -27.15 33.91
C PRO A 77 6.82 -26.92 32.78
N ASN A 78 5.54 -27.24 32.99
CA ASN A 78 4.50 -27.19 31.95
C ASN A 78 3.63 -25.92 31.97
N LEU A 79 3.94 -24.95 32.84
CA LEU A 79 3.21 -23.67 32.91
C LEU A 79 3.62 -22.76 31.75
N GLN A 80 2.63 -22.06 31.20
CA GLN A 80 2.82 -21.02 30.19
C GLN A 80 2.78 -19.63 30.82
N ASN A 81 1.85 -19.40 31.75
CA ASN A 81 1.69 -18.10 32.41
C ASN A 81 1.53 -18.26 33.93
N ILE A 82 2.13 -17.33 34.68
CA ILE A 82 1.82 -17.04 36.07
C ILE A 82 1.12 -15.67 36.11
N LEU A 83 -0.06 -15.61 36.71
CA LEU A 83 -0.84 -14.38 36.84
C LEU A 83 -1.05 -14.05 38.32
N ALA A 84 -0.49 -12.92 38.75
CA ALA A 84 -0.56 -12.41 40.10
C ALA A 84 -1.46 -11.18 40.18
N ARG A 85 -2.42 -11.15 41.10
CA ARG A 85 -3.21 -9.95 41.44
C ARG A 85 -3.00 -9.47 42.87
N VAL A 86 -3.08 -8.16 43.09
CA VAL A 86 -3.14 -7.55 44.43
C VAL A 86 -4.54 -7.02 44.70
N THR A 87 -5.15 -7.44 45.81
CA THR A 87 -6.57 -7.21 46.12
C THR A 87 -6.80 -6.28 47.32
N GLY A 88 -5.76 -5.99 48.12
CA GLY A 88 -5.91 -5.28 49.40
C GLY A 88 -5.94 -3.75 49.33
N GLY A 89 -6.05 -3.15 48.14
CA GLY A 89 -6.24 -1.70 47.98
C GLY A 89 -5.02 -0.83 48.27
N SER A 90 -3.82 -1.42 48.36
CA SER A 90 -2.56 -0.69 48.51
C SER A 90 -1.69 -0.84 47.27
N ALA A 91 -0.98 0.22 46.89
CA ALA A 91 0.03 0.18 45.84
C ALA A 91 1.16 -0.81 46.17
N SER A 92 1.78 -1.37 45.13
CA SER A 92 2.93 -2.26 45.24
C SER A 92 4.24 -1.48 45.15
N TYR A 93 5.04 -1.51 46.21
CA TYR A 93 6.39 -0.94 46.24
C TYR A 93 7.43 -2.05 46.12
N ILE A 94 8.13 -2.08 44.99
CA ILE A 94 9.04 -3.14 44.60
C ILE A 94 10.42 -2.50 44.45
N ASN A 95 11.32 -2.77 45.39
CA ASN A 95 12.70 -2.26 45.44
C ASN A 95 13.73 -3.40 45.53
N GLY A 96 13.28 -4.65 45.37
CA GLY A 96 14.12 -5.86 45.34
C GLY A 96 13.87 -6.71 44.09
N VAL A 97 14.15 -8.02 44.15
CA VAL A 97 14.12 -8.90 42.95
C VAL A 97 12.80 -9.65 42.84
N ILE A 98 12.16 -9.60 41.67
CA ILE A 98 11.10 -10.56 41.30
C ILE A 98 11.73 -11.71 40.52
N GLN A 99 11.51 -12.94 40.97
CA GLN A 99 12.14 -14.12 40.40
C GLN A 99 11.11 -15.21 40.08
N VAL A 100 11.35 -15.97 39.02
CA VAL A 100 10.63 -17.22 38.73
C VAL A 100 11.64 -18.38 38.65
N THR A 101 11.37 -19.49 39.35
CA THR A 101 12.22 -20.70 39.32
C THR A 101 11.39 -21.95 39.10
N GLY A 102 11.97 -23.00 38.51
CA GLY A 102 11.31 -24.31 38.31
C GLY A 102 10.55 -24.50 37.00
N GLY A 103 10.52 -23.48 36.12
CA GLY A 103 9.89 -23.52 34.79
C GLY A 103 10.21 -22.27 33.97
N ASN A 104 9.58 -22.14 32.80
CA ASN A 104 9.74 -20.97 31.91
C ASN A 104 8.41 -20.23 31.58
N PRO A 105 7.54 -19.91 32.55
CA PRO A 105 6.30 -19.20 32.27
C PRO A 105 6.51 -17.68 32.15
N ASN A 106 5.64 -17.01 31.38
CA ASN A 106 5.47 -15.56 31.44
C ASN A 106 4.92 -15.15 32.83
N LEU A 107 5.20 -13.93 33.27
CA LEU A 107 4.70 -13.40 34.54
C LEU A 107 3.88 -12.12 34.32
N TYR A 108 2.61 -12.16 34.75
CA TYR A 108 1.71 -11.02 34.78
C TYR A 108 1.52 -10.56 36.22
N LEU A 109 1.72 -9.27 36.49
CA LEU A 109 1.48 -8.63 37.79
C LEU A 109 0.43 -7.52 37.64
N MET A 110 -0.75 -7.72 38.23
CA MET A 110 -1.87 -6.79 38.20
C MET A 110 -2.08 -6.15 39.57
N ASN A 111 -1.96 -4.82 39.67
CA ASN A 111 -2.36 -4.06 40.85
C ASN A 111 -3.05 -2.75 40.46
N PRO A 112 -4.39 -2.69 40.51
CA PRO A 112 -5.12 -1.46 40.19
C PRO A 112 -4.88 -0.28 41.12
N ALA A 113 -4.25 -0.47 42.29
CA ALA A 113 -3.91 0.60 43.21
C ALA A 113 -2.58 1.31 42.86
N GLY A 114 -1.83 0.79 41.87
CA GLY A 114 -0.56 1.34 41.38
C GLY A 114 0.65 0.44 41.68
N ILE A 115 1.72 0.60 40.90
CA ILE A 115 2.97 -0.15 41.06
C ILE A 115 4.16 0.81 40.95
N VAL A 116 5.08 0.73 41.89
CA VAL A 116 6.35 1.48 41.89
C VAL A 116 7.50 0.48 41.91
N PHE A 117 8.29 0.46 40.84
CA PHE A 117 9.58 -0.20 40.79
C PHE A 117 10.66 0.82 41.16
N GLY A 118 11.16 0.77 42.39
CA GLY A 118 12.24 1.65 42.86
C GLY A 118 13.60 1.30 42.26
N GLN A 119 14.63 2.11 42.54
CA GLN A 119 15.98 1.96 41.97
C GLN A 119 16.63 0.58 42.19
N GLY A 120 16.29 -0.12 43.28
CA GLY A 120 16.79 -1.47 43.57
C GLY A 120 16.00 -2.60 42.88
N ALA A 121 14.90 -2.28 42.19
CA ALA A 121 14.07 -3.28 41.54
C ALA A 121 14.77 -3.95 40.36
N SER A 122 14.68 -5.27 40.29
CA SER A 122 15.13 -6.03 39.12
C SER A 122 14.32 -7.31 38.89
N LEU A 123 14.42 -7.84 37.67
CA LEU A 123 13.73 -9.05 37.24
C LEU A 123 14.73 -10.19 37.03
N ASN A 124 14.38 -11.38 37.53
CA ASN A 124 14.98 -12.66 37.18
C ASN A 124 13.85 -13.59 36.70
N VAL A 125 13.28 -13.23 35.55
CA VAL A 125 12.13 -13.90 34.93
C VAL A 125 12.60 -14.55 33.63
N PRO A 126 12.36 -15.86 33.41
CA PRO A 126 12.96 -16.59 32.30
C PRO A 126 12.25 -16.35 30.95
N ALA A 127 11.00 -15.89 30.96
CA ALA A 127 10.18 -15.53 29.80
C ALA A 127 9.71 -14.06 29.88
N SER A 128 8.58 -13.72 29.24
CA SER A 128 8.07 -12.34 29.18
C SER A 128 7.47 -11.87 30.50
N PHE A 129 7.55 -10.56 30.77
CA PHE A 129 7.01 -9.91 31.96
C PHE A 129 5.99 -8.82 31.59
N THR A 130 4.86 -8.80 32.28
CA THR A 130 3.83 -7.77 32.11
C THR A 130 3.39 -7.23 33.47
N ALA A 131 3.40 -5.91 33.63
CA ALA A 131 2.84 -5.24 34.79
C ALA A 131 1.68 -4.34 34.35
N THR A 132 0.56 -4.39 35.09
CA THR A 132 -0.62 -3.58 34.76
C THR A 132 -1.38 -3.06 35.97
N THR A 133 -2.03 -1.90 35.81
CA THR A 133 -3.00 -1.34 36.75
C THR A 133 -4.45 -1.51 36.28
N ALA A 134 -4.67 -2.32 35.25
CA ALA A 134 -6.00 -2.71 34.80
C ALA A 134 -6.81 -3.38 35.92
N ASP A 135 -8.13 -3.25 35.83
CA ASP A 135 -9.08 -3.88 36.73
C ASP A 135 -9.22 -5.39 36.46
N ARG A 136 -9.03 -5.80 35.20
CA ARG A 136 -9.20 -7.19 34.78
C ARG A 136 -8.22 -7.56 33.67
N ILE A 137 -7.75 -8.81 33.69
CA ILE A 137 -7.09 -9.46 32.54
C ILE A 137 -8.13 -10.35 31.86
N MET A 138 -8.39 -10.10 30.58
CA MET A 138 -9.42 -10.77 29.79
C MET A 138 -8.92 -12.10 29.22
N PHE A 139 -9.81 -13.09 29.13
CA PHE A 139 -9.59 -14.41 28.54
C PHE A 139 -10.78 -14.77 27.63
N PRO A 140 -10.63 -15.71 26.68
CA PRO A 140 -11.74 -16.13 25.81
C PRO A 140 -12.96 -16.66 26.58
N GLY A 141 -12.75 -17.26 27.75
CA GLY A 141 -13.82 -17.84 28.58
C GLY A 141 -14.32 -16.96 29.72
N GLY A 142 -13.69 -15.81 30.00
CA GLY A 142 -14.02 -14.99 31.17
C GLY A 142 -12.97 -13.91 31.46
N SER A 143 -12.86 -13.47 32.72
CA SER A 143 -11.87 -12.47 33.13
C SER A 143 -11.25 -12.82 34.48
N PHE A 144 -9.94 -12.55 34.60
CA PHE A 144 -9.24 -12.55 35.86
C PHE A 144 -9.34 -11.15 36.47
N ASN A 145 -10.28 -10.98 37.39
CA ASN A 145 -10.61 -9.70 38.01
C ASN A 145 -9.66 -9.40 39.16
N ALA A 146 -9.30 -8.13 39.36
CA ALA A 146 -8.50 -7.70 40.50
C ALA A 146 -9.29 -7.65 41.81
N SER A 147 -10.58 -7.30 41.75
CA SER A 147 -11.53 -7.35 42.85
C SER A 147 -12.51 -8.53 42.70
N GLY A 148 -13.21 -8.86 43.79
CA GLY A 148 -14.24 -9.90 43.77
C GLY A 148 -13.73 -11.34 43.58
N VAL A 149 -14.66 -12.23 43.25
CA VAL A 149 -14.44 -13.68 43.11
C VAL A 149 -14.13 -14.01 41.64
N ASN A 150 -13.14 -14.88 41.41
CA ASN A 150 -12.78 -15.36 40.07
C ASN A 150 -13.27 -16.79 39.84
N ASN A 151 -13.78 -17.06 38.64
CA ASN A 151 -14.07 -18.42 38.17
C ASN A 151 -12.88 -18.97 37.39
N TYR A 152 -11.89 -19.54 38.08
CA TYR A 152 -10.65 -20.02 37.46
C TYR A 152 -10.88 -21.06 36.35
N SER A 153 -11.94 -21.88 36.43
CA SER A 153 -12.22 -22.91 35.42
C SER A 153 -12.42 -22.35 34.01
N GLN A 154 -12.78 -21.07 33.89
CA GLN A 154 -12.98 -20.37 32.62
C GLN A 154 -11.72 -19.67 32.08
N LEU A 155 -10.60 -19.70 32.83
CA LEU A 155 -9.39 -18.94 32.52
C LEU A 155 -8.25 -19.83 31.99
N ALA A 156 -8.59 -20.90 31.26
CA ALA A 156 -7.62 -21.88 30.76
C ALA A 156 -6.91 -21.46 29.45
N GLY A 157 -7.45 -20.49 28.72
CA GLY A 157 -6.85 -19.94 27.48
C GLY A 157 -5.76 -18.90 27.75
N GLU A 158 -5.23 -18.26 26.71
CA GLU A 158 -4.27 -17.16 26.87
C GLU A 158 -4.96 -15.83 27.23
N PRO A 159 -4.27 -14.89 27.91
CA PRO A 159 -4.73 -13.52 28.05
C PRO A 159 -4.98 -12.87 26.68
N ILE A 160 -6.14 -12.22 26.51
CA ILE A 160 -6.55 -11.55 25.26
C ILE A 160 -6.71 -10.03 25.42
N GLY A 161 -6.48 -9.49 26.60
CA GLY A 161 -6.63 -8.06 26.83
C GLY A 161 -6.61 -7.62 28.30
N PHE A 162 -6.69 -6.31 28.48
CA PHE A 162 -6.85 -5.64 29.78
C PHE A 162 -8.11 -4.78 29.76
N ALA A 163 -8.82 -4.71 30.89
CA ALA A 163 -9.95 -3.80 31.07
C ALA A 163 -9.62 -2.77 32.15
N PHE A 164 -9.73 -1.48 31.79
CA PHE A 164 -9.61 -0.34 32.68
C PHE A 164 -11.01 0.21 32.92
N ASP A 165 -11.71 -0.36 33.89
CA ASP A 165 -13.13 -0.08 34.15
C ASP A 165 -13.33 1.26 34.87
N ARG A 166 -12.28 1.76 35.54
CA ARG A 166 -12.32 3.02 36.30
C ARG A 166 -11.99 4.22 35.43
N LYS A 167 -12.58 5.36 35.79
CA LYS A 167 -12.27 6.67 35.20
C LYS A 167 -10.82 7.11 35.43
N ASP A 168 -10.28 6.85 36.63
CA ASP A 168 -8.93 7.29 37.02
C ASP A 168 -8.04 6.09 37.41
N PRO A 169 -7.59 5.23 36.48
CA PRO A 169 -6.71 4.12 36.80
C PRO A 169 -5.35 4.59 37.33
N ALA A 170 -4.75 3.79 38.22
CA ALA A 170 -3.49 4.17 38.88
C ALA A 170 -2.26 4.09 37.94
N ALA A 171 -1.16 4.69 38.38
CA ALA A 171 0.08 4.77 37.62
C ALA A 171 1.03 3.57 37.85
N ILE A 172 1.92 3.36 36.88
CA ILE A 172 3.16 2.58 37.03
C ILE A 172 4.35 3.54 36.97
N ILE A 173 5.23 3.48 37.96
CA ILE A 173 6.50 4.22 37.98
C ILE A 173 7.66 3.22 37.98
N ASN A 174 8.61 3.37 37.05
CA ASN A 174 9.84 2.58 37.02
C ASN A 174 11.08 3.44 37.14
N GLU A 175 11.82 3.30 38.25
CA GLU A 175 13.18 3.77 38.47
C GLU A 175 14.22 2.62 38.44
N GLY A 176 13.77 1.37 38.38
CA GLY A 176 14.62 0.18 38.47
C GLY A 176 15.16 -0.33 37.13
N LYS A 177 15.81 -1.50 37.16
CA LYS A 177 16.32 -2.20 35.96
C LYS A 177 15.48 -3.44 35.67
N LEU A 178 14.51 -3.31 34.77
CA LEU A 178 13.62 -4.39 34.36
C LEU A 178 14.18 -5.09 33.11
N SER A 179 14.76 -6.28 33.27
CA SER A 179 15.39 -6.99 32.16
C SER A 179 14.88 -8.43 32.05
N VAL A 180 14.65 -8.88 30.82
CA VAL A 180 14.26 -10.26 30.48
C VAL A 180 15.27 -10.89 29.52
N ASN A 181 15.16 -12.20 29.33
CA ASN A 181 16.01 -12.94 28.41
C ASN A 181 15.84 -12.51 26.94
N PRO A 182 16.83 -12.77 26.07
CA PRO A 182 16.73 -12.45 24.65
C PRO A 182 15.47 -13.03 23.97
N GLY A 183 14.86 -12.25 23.07
CA GLY A 183 13.63 -12.59 22.36
C GLY A 183 12.35 -12.57 23.21
N GLN A 184 12.42 -12.21 24.50
CA GLN A 184 11.26 -12.06 25.38
C GLN A 184 10.76 -10.61 25.42
N SER A 185 9.61 -10.37 26.06
CA SER A 185 8.98 -9.05 26.07
C SER A 185 8.78 -8.47 27.48
N VAL A 186 8.82 -7.14 27.59
CA VAL A 186 8.42 -6.38 28.78
C VAL A 186 7.30 -5.42 28.42
N SER A 187 6.17 -5.50 29.13
CA SER A 187 5.03 -4.61 28.93
C SER A 187 4.61 -3.92 30.23
N LEU A 188 4.56 -2.59 30.23
CA LEU A 188 4.03 -1.77 31.33
C LEU A 188 2.78 -1.05 30.83
N VAL A 189 1.60 -1.45 31.32
CA VAL A 189 0.30 -0.96 30.82
C VAL A 189 -0.55 -0.42 31.97
N ALA A 190 -0.77 0.89 32.04
CA ALA A 190 -1.41 1.52 33.19
C ALA A 190 -2.25 2.75 32.85
N GLY A 191 -2.95 3.34 33.82
CA GLY A 191 -3.61 4.64 33.64
C GLY A 191 -2.63 5.76 33.30
N GLN A 192 -1.41 5.67 33.83
CA GLN A 192 -0.28 6.54 33.54
C GLN A 192 1.01 5.74 33.70
N VAL A 193 1.99 5.95 32.82
CA VAL A 193 3.29 5.27 32.92
C VAL A 193 4.43 6.28 32.94
N ILE A 194 5.30 6.19 33.94
CA ILE A 194 6.50 7.01 34.06
C ILE A 194 7.71 6.09 34.18
N ASN A 195 8.58 6.10 33.16
CA ASN A 195 9.81 5.32 33.14
C ASN A 195 11.03 6.24 33.19
N THR A 196 11.72 6.28 34.33
CA THR A 196 13.04 6.94 34.48
C THR A 196 14.17 5.93 34.64
N GLY A 197 13.86 4.65 34.81
CA GLY A 197 14.81 3.54 34.91
C GLY A 197 15.18 2.91 33.56
N THR A 198 15.65 1.67 33.60
CA THR A 198 16.06 0.90 32.42
C THR A 198 15.11 -0.27 32.18
N VAL A 199 14.63 -0.43 30.94
CA VAL A 199 13.90 -1.61 30.47
C VAL A 199 14.70 -2.28 29.35
N GLN A 200 15.01 -3.56 29.48
CA GLN A 200 15.88 -4.32 28.56
C GLN A 200 15.24 -5.63 28.10
N ALA A 201 15.07 -5.79 26.79
CA ALA A 201 14.56 -7.01 26.16
C ALA A 201 15.29 -7.29 24.84
N PRO A 202 16.55 -7.79 24.89
CA PRO A 202 17.42 -7.90 23.71
C PRO A 202 16.79 -8.70 22.57
N GLY A 203 16.65 -8.09 21.38
CA GLY A 203 16.00 -8.72 20.21
C GLY A 203 14.54 -9.13 20.42
N GLY A 204 13.89 -8.64 21.49
CA GLY A 204 12.51 -8.91 21.86
C GLY A 204 11.61 -7.68 21.73
N ASN A 205 10.64 -7.48 22.62
CA ASN A 205 9.72 -6.34 22.54
C ASN A 205 9.61 -5.58 23.86
N ILE A 206 9.52 -4.25 23.79
CA ILE A 206 9.16 -3.39 24.92
C ILE A 206 7.87 -2.63 24.57
N THR A 207 6.89 -2.63 25.47
CA THR A 207 5.68 -1.82 25.34
C THR A 207 5.43 -0.99 26.59
N ILE A 208 5.37 0.32 26.43
CA ILE A 208 5.03 1.29 27.48
C ILE A 208 3.74 1.98 27.06
N ALA A 209 2.64 1.70 27.75
CA ALA A 209 1.33 2.17 27.31
C ALA A 209 0.52 2.78 28.48
N ALA A 210 0.10 4.03 28.30
CA ALA A 210 -0.88 4.67 29.15
C ALA A 210 -2.28 4.58 28.51
N VAL A 211 -3.26 4.20 29.32
CA VAL A 211 -4.63 3.93 28.91
C VAL A 211 -5.55 4.88 29.66
N PRO A 212 -6.32 5.74 28.95
CA PRO A 212 -7.36 6.52 29.62
C PRO A 212 -8.37 5.59 30.31
N GLY A 213 -8.94 6.03 31.43
CA GLY A 213 -9.96 5.24 32.12
C GLY A 213 -11.18 4.90 31.24
N GLU A 214 -11.94 3.89 31.67
CA GLU A 214 -13.15 3.40 30.97
C GLU A 214 -12.87 2.85 29.55
N ASN A 215 -11.71 2.20 29.38
CA ASN A 215 -11.28 1.62 28.10
C ASN A 215 -10.90 0.14 28.22
N LEU A 216 -11.03 -0.55 27.10
CA LEU A 216 -10.50 -1.89 26.90
C LEU A 216 -9.20 -1.80 26.10
N VAL A 217 -8.30 -2.74 26.35
CA VAL A 217 -7.09 -2.98 25.58
C VAL A 217 -7.13 -4.42 25.13
N ARG A 218 -6.92 -4.67 23.84
CA ARG A 218 -6.78 -6.04 23.32
C ARG A 218 -5.30 -6.42 23.26
N LEU A 219 -5.02 -7.71 23.45
CA LEU A 219 -3.71 -8.29 23.20
C LEU A 219 -3.78 -9.02 21.86
N SER A 220 -2.93 -8.65 20.92
CA SER A 220 -2.66 -9.44 19.70
C SER A 220 -1.85 -10.69 20.06
N GLN A 221 -1.84 -11.69 19.16
CA GLN A 221 -1.18 -12.98 19.41
C GLN A 221 0.33 -12.81 19.70
N THR A 222 0.87 -13.75 20.47
CA THR A 222 2.24 -13.78 20.98
C THR A 222 3.27 -13.52 19.86
N GLY A 223 4.03 -12.41 19.97
CA GLY A 223 5.12 -12.08 19.04
C GLY A 223 4.88 -10.89 18.10
N GLN A 224 3.73 -10.21 18.19
CA GLN A 224 3.46 -8.96 17.48
C GLN A 224 3.27 -7.80 18.47
N LEU A 225 3.53 -6.56 18.04
CA LEU A 225 3.22 -5.35 18.80
C LEU A 225 1.74 -5.40 19.26
N LEU A 226 1.50 -5.15 20.55
CA LEU A 226 0.17 -5.15 21.18
C LEU A 226 -0.79 -4.28 20.36
N SER A 227 -1.83 -4.80 19.71
CA SER A 227 -2.88 -3.92 19.15
C SER A 227 -3.76 -3.38 20.29
N LEU A 228 -3.43 -2.18 20.80
CA LEU A 228 -4.20 -1.53 21.86
C LEU A 228 -5.47 -0.86 21.27
N GLU A 229 -6.50 -1.63 20.97
CA GLU A 229 -7.79 -1.06 20.50
C GLU A 229 -8.62 -0.51 21.67
N PHE A 230 -8.76 0.82 21.77
CA PHE A 230 -9.62 1.47 22.77
C PHE A 230 -11.10 1.42 22.35
N ASN A 231 -11.92 0.64 23.06
CA ASN A 231 -13.36 0.56 22.82
C ASN A 231 -14.19 0.99 24.05
N PRO A 232 -14.52 2.29 24.18
CA PRO A 232 -15.29 2.80 25.32
C PRO A 232 -16.75 2.30 25.33
N GLN A 233 -17.33 1.96 24.18
CA GLN A 233 -18.72 1.48 24.07
C GLN A 233 -18.89 0.03 24.56
N GLN A 234 -17.91 -0.85 24.29
CA GLN A 234 -17.88 -2.21 24.83
C GLN A 234 -17.54 -2.23 26.33
N ALA A 235 -16.67 -1.31 26.78
CA ALA A 235 -16.36 -1.15 28.21
C ALA A 235 -17.64 -0.92 29.03
N ALA A 236 -18.50 0.02 28.60
CA ALA A 236 -19.76 0.35 29.25
C ALA A 236 -20.77 -0.82 29.32
N GLN A 237 -20.73 -1.77 28.38
CA GLN A 237 -21.63 -2.94 28.34
C GLN A 237 -21.12 -4.11 29.19
N MET A 238 -19.83 -4.14 29.55
CA MET A 238 -19.19 -5.20 30.33
C MET A 238 -18.88 -4.82 31.79
N MET A 239 -19.39 -3.67 32.25
CA MET A 239 -19.26 -3.18 33.63
C MET A 239 -20.15 -3.99 34.58
N ASP A 240 -19.56 -4.94 35.31
CA ASP A 240 -20.11 -5.45 36.57
C ASP A 240 -19.48 -4.64 37.70
N ASN A 241 -20.28 -3.87 38.44
CA ASN A 241 -19.87 -3.00 39.55
C ASN A 241 -19.42 -3.80 40.79
N GLN A 242 -18.44 -4.70 40.64
CA GLN A 242 -17.95 -5.54 41.72
C GLN A 242 -16.54 -5.15 42.19
N GLY A 243 -16.53 -4.21 43.13
CA GLY A 243 -15.44 -4.05 44.10
C GLY A 243 -14.65 -2.75 43.97
N ASN A 244 -14.80 -1.89 44.98
CA ASN A 244 -14.17 -0.57 45.05
C ASN A 244 -12.76 -0.71 45.68
N ILE A 245 -11.74 -1.02 44.86
CA ILE A 245 -10.33 -0.94 45.29
C ILE A 245 -9.91 0.55 45.14
N PRO A 246 -9.54 1.26 46.22
CA PRO A 246 -9.09 2.65 46.13
C PRO A 246 -7.90 2.79 45.17
N THR A 247 -7.93 3.79 44.30
CA THR A 247 -6.78 4.16 43.46
C THR A 247 -5.89 5.14 44.20
N THR A 248 -4.57 4.90 44.17
CA THR A 248 -3.59 5.85 44.72
C THR A 248 -3.25 6.85 43.62
N ARG A 249 -3.42 8.14 43.85
CA ARG A 249 -3.08 9.16 42.85
C ARG A 249 -1.57 9.33 42.72
N LEU A 250 -1.10 9.83 41.57
CA LEU A 250 0.33 9.98 41.28
C LEU A 250 1.11 10.69 42.42
N PRO A 251 0.67 11.85 42.96
CA PRO A 251 1.40 12.49 44.06
C PRO A 251 1.53 11.62 45.32
N GLU A 252 0.49 10.86 45.64
CA GLU A 252 0.47 9.95 46.80
C GLU A 252 1.42 8.75 46.57
N LEU A 253 1.48 8.20 45.35
CA LEU A 253 2.42 7.14 44.97
C LEU A 253 3.89 7.55 45.17
N LEU A 254 4.24 8.80 44.82
CA LEU A 254 5.59 9.33 44.93
C LEU A 254 6.04 9.47 46.40
N THR A 255 5.15 9.90 47.29
CA THR A 255 5.47 10.10 48.71
C THR A 255 5.69 8.79 49.48
N GLY A 256 5.05 7.68 49.06
CA GLY A 256 5.13 6.40 49.75
C GLY A 256 6.27 5.47 49.30
N GLY A 257 6.84 5.68 48.11
CA GLY A 257 7.77 4.75 47.46
C GLY A 257 9.25 5.08 47.54
N GLY A 258 9.62 6.24 48.09
CA GLY A 258 11.01 6.70 48.07
C GLY A 258 11.53 7.02 46.66
N VAL A 259 10.63 7.36 45.73
CA VAL A 259 10.96 7.85 44.39
C VAL A 259 11.72 9.16 44.53
N THR A 260 12.87 9.29 43.86
CA THR A 260 13.77 10.44 44.01
C THR A 260 13.96 11.23 42.73
N THR A 261 13.71 10.63 41.57
CA THR A 261 13.85 11.28 40.26
C THR A 261 12.58 12.02 39.83
N VAL A 262 11.45 11.77 40.48
CA VAL A 262 10.18 12.45 40.19
C VAL A 262 9.70 13.15 41.47
N THR A 263 9.64 14.48 41.44
CA THR A 263 9.33 15.32 42.60
C THR A 263 7.96 15.99 42.47
N GLN A 264 7.26 16.14 43.59
CA GLN A 264 6.07 16.98 43.65
C GLN A 264 6.47 18.44 43.92
N ASN A 265 5.96 19.36 43.11
CA ASN A 265 6.16 20.80 43.27
C ASN A 265 5.20 21.38 44.32
N ASN A 266 5.56 22.54 44.87
CA ASN A 266 4.78 23.24 45.90
C ASN A 266 3.36 23.64 45.46
N ASN A 267 3.11 23.73 44.15
CA ASN A 267 1.80 24.02 43.55
C ASN A 267 0.95 22.75 43.30
N GLY A 268 1.44 21.56 43.69
CA GLY A 268 0.73 20.29 43.53
C GLY A 268 0.99 19.57 42.20
N THR A 269 1.74 20.16 41.27
CA THR A 269 2.17 19.48 40.03
C THR A 269 3.31 18.50 40.29
N VAL A 270 3.59 17.59 39.36
CA VAL A 270 4.71 16.64 39.44
C VAL A 270 5.75 16.99 38.37
N SER A 271 7.04 16.81 38.62
CA SER A 271 8.11 17.03 37.64
C SER A 271 9.19 15.95 37.67
N VAL A 272 9.82 15.70 36.52
CA VAL A 272 11.02 14.84 36.46
C VAL A 272 12.27 15.70 36.77
N ALA A 273 13.00 15.33 37.82
CA ALA A 273 14.22 15.98 38.25
C ALA A 273 15.29 15.93 37.15
N GLY A 274 15.90 17.08 36.83
CA GLY A 274 16.90 17.21 35.77
C GLY A 274 16.34 17.51 34.37
N ALA A 275 15.05 17.26 34.13
CA ALA A 275 14.38 17.58 32.86
C ALA A 275 13.46 18.82 32.93
N ASN A 276 13.16 19.32 34.14
CA ASN A 276 12.21 20.43 34.37
C ASN A 276 10.85 20.29 33.66
N LEU A 277 10.45 19.06 33.32
CA LEU A 277 9.19 18.76 32.65
C LEU A 277 8.06 18.66 33.67
N GLN A 278 7.01 19.46 33.53
CA GLN A 278 5.78 19.27 34.30
C GLN A 278 5.00 18.07 33.75
N ILE A 279 4.64 17.15 34.63
CA ILE A 279 3.91 15.93 34.32
C ILE A 279 2.41 16.21 34.50
N PRO A 280 1.59 16.07 33.44
CA PRO A 280 0.14 16.06 33.59
C PRO A 280 -0.27 14.95 34.56
N THR A 281 -1.18 15.27 35.49
CA THR A 281 -1.75 14.26 36.40
C THR A 281 -2.96 13.53 35.79
N THR A 282 -3.20 13.72 34.49
CA THR A 282 -4.29 13.09 33.73
C THR A 282 -3.94 11.66 33.34
N THR A 283 -4.95 10.81 33.23
CA THR A 283 -4.79 9.45 32.67
C THR A 283 -4.51 9.52 31.17
N GLY A 284 -3.89 8.47 30.62
CA GLY A 284 -3.48 8.43 29.21
C GLY A 284 -2.13 9.10 28.94
N THR A 285 -1.40 9.51 29.97
CA THR A 285 -0.08 10.13 29.86
C THR A 285 1.06 9.10 30.01
N THR A 286 1.99 9.08 29.05
CA THR A 286 3.21 8.27 29.09
C THR A 286 4.44 9.16 29.07
N ILE A 287 5.35 8.96 30.03
CA ILE A 287 6.62 9.69 30.11
C ILE A 287 7.79 8.70 30.16
N VAL A 288 8.75 8.90 29.28
CA VAL A 288 10.01 8.14 29.25
C VAL A 288 11.18 9.12 29.38
N SER A 289 12.00 8.93 30.40
CA SER A 289 13.22 9.71 30.67
C SER A 289 14.45 8.83 30.96
N GLY A 290 14.28 7.51 30.88
CA GLY A 290 15.36 6.53 31.01
C GLY A 290 15.65 5.78 29.71
N VAL A 291 16.06 4.52 29.85
CA VAL A 291 16.53 3.67 28.74
C VAL A 291 15.51 2.60 28.40
N LEU A 292 15.16 2.46 27.12
CA LEU A 292 14.41 1.34 26.55
C LEU A 292 15.30 0.66 25.50
N ASP A 293 15.74 -0.57 25.76
CA ASP A 293 16.75 -1.24 24.94
C ASP A 293 16.30 -2.65 24.51
N VAL A 294 16.05 -2.79 23.21
CA VAL A 294 15.75 -4.05 22.51
C VAL A 294 16.82 -4.39 21.49
N SER A 295 17.99 -3.76 21.61
CA SER A 295 19.09 -3.97 20.67
C SER A 295 19.57 -5.43 20.68
N SER A 296 20.15 -5.85 19.55
CA SER A 296 20.62 -7.21 19.36
C SER A 296 22.03 -7.24 18.79
N ALA A 297 22.92 -7.95 19.48
CA ALA A 297 24.32 -8.12 19.06
C ALA A 297 24.52 -9.22 18.00
N SER A 298 23.48 -9.99 17.64
CA SER A 298 23.62 -11.17 16.77
C SER A 298 22.57 -11.29 15.65
N GLN A 299 21.46 -10.56 15.75
CA GLN A 299 20.35 -10.60 14.80
C GLN A 299 19.78 -9.18 14.62
N THR A 300 18.66 -9.06 13.92
CA THR A 300 17.90 -7.81 13.82
C THR A 300 17.49 -7.30 15.21
N GLY A 301 17.43 -5.98 15.38
CA GLY A 301 16.94 -5.36 16.60
C GLY A 301 15.47 -5.71 16.87
N GLY A 302 15.07 -5.63 18.13
CA GLY A 302 13.67 -5.86 18.53
C GLY A 302 12.77 -4.65 18.31
N ASN A 303 11.59 -4.64 18.94
CA ASN A 303 10.60 -3.58 18.77
C ASN A 303 10.31 -2.81 20.07
N VAL A 304 10.14 -1.49 19.97
CA VAL A 304 9.70 -0.63 21.08
C VAL A 304 8.41 0.09 20.69
N GLY A 305 7.39 0.00 21.53
CA GLY A 305 6.15 0.77 21.41
C GLY A 305 5.93 1.66 22.63
N VAL A 306 5.74 2.97 22.41
CA VAL A 306 5.40 3.95 23.44
C VAL A 306 4.06 4.59 23.06
N PHE A 307 3.02 4.35 23.87
CA PHE A 307 1.64 4.70 23.54
C PHE A 307 0.94 5.44 24.69
N GLY A 308 -0.03 6.27 24.33
CA GLY A 308 -0.83 7.07 25.25
C GLY A 308 -1.50 8.22 24.51
N THR A 309 -2.48 8.87 25.12
CA THR A 309 -3.09 10.10 24.59
C THR A 309 -2.09 11.27 24.58
N GLN A 310 -1.18 11.30 25.55
CA GLN A 310 -0.14 12.31 25.70
C GLN A 310 1.20 11.62 25.95
N ILE A 311 2.23 11.95 25.17
CA ILE A 311 3.55 11.32 25.27
C ILE A 311 4.64 12.38 25.42
N ALA A 312 5.56 12.17 26.37
CA ALA A 312 6.82 12.90 26.44
C ALA A 312 8.03 11.97 26.56
N LEU A 313 8.98 12.15 25.65
CA LEU A 313 10.30 11.57 25.69
C LEU A 313 11.30 12.65 26.13
N ALA A 314 11.74 12.62 27.39
CA ALA A 314 12.58 13.64 27.99
C ALA A 314 13.94 13.08 28.40
N ASN A 315 15.01 13.42 27.67
CA ASN A 315 16.34 12.82 27.85
C ASN A 315 16.29 11.28 27.83
N SER A 316 15.50 10.71 26.91
CA SER A 316 15.31 9.26 26.82
C SER A 316 16.27 8.63 25.81
N GLU A 317 16.72 7.41 26.07
CA GLU A 317 17.47 6.60 25.11
C GLU A 317 16.64 5.37 24.72
N ILE A 318 16.23 5.31 23.45
CA ILE A 318 15.52 4.17 22.88
C ILE A 318 16.40 3.52 21.83
N ASN A 319 16.74 2.24 22.02
CA ASN A 319 17.66 1.51 21.15
C ASN A 319 17.06 0.20 20.65
N ALA A 320 16.83 0.14 19.35
CA ALA A 320 16.39 -1.00 18.58
C ALA A 320 17.41 -1.39 17.50
N SER A 321 18.70 -1.07 17.66
CA SER A 321 19.73 -1.46 16.70
C SER A 321 19.98 -2.96 16.67
N GLY A 322 20.39 -3.50 15.51
CA GLY A 322 20.69 -4.93 15.37
C GLY A 322 21.89 -5.22 14.50
N PHE A 323 22.51 -6.39 14.70
CA PHE A 323 23.71 -6.80 13.96
C PHE A 323 23.44 -7.01 12.46
N THR A 324 22.29 -7.59 12.13
CA THR A 324 21.87 -7.95 10.75
C THR A 324 20.75 -7.05 10.20
N GLY A 325 20.41 -5.97 10.89
CA GLY A 325 19.31 -5.06 10.53
C GLY A 325 18.80 -4.27 11.74
N GLY A 326 18.28 -3.07 11.52
CA GLY A 326 17.60 -2.30 12.58
C GLY A 326 16.20 -2.85 12.89
N GLY A 327 15.75 -2.65 14.13
CA GLY A 327 14.41 -3.00 14.61
C GLY A 327 13.39 -1.86 14.43
N GLU A 328 12.32 -1.85 15.23
CA GLU A 328 11.24 -0.87 15.11
C GLU A 328 11.03 -0.05 16.39
N ILE A 329 10.77 1.24 16.24
CA ILE A 329 10.39 2.16 17.31
C ILE A 329 9.12 2.90 16.89
N LEU A 330 8.03 2.71 17.65
CA LEU A 330 6.76 3.41 17.47
C LEU A 330 6.50 4.30 18.68
N VAL A 331 6.33 5.60 18.46
CA VAL A 331 6.02 6.60 19.49
C VAL A 331 4.76 7.33 19.09
N GLY A 332 3.68 7.10 19.83
CA GLY A 332 2.42 7.82 19.65
C GLY A 332 1.58 7.39 18.45
N GLY A 333 1.99 6.41 17.65
CA GLY A 333 1.15 5.88 16.59
C GLY A 333 1.90 4.98 15.63
N GLU A 334 1.17 4.51 14.63
CA GLU A 334 1.71 3.84 13.45
C GLU A 334 1.76 4.81 12.26
N PHE A 335 2.19 4.30 11.11
CA PHE A 335 2.38 5.10 9.89
C PHE A 335 1.14 5.90 9.52
N GLN A 336 1.33 7.22 9.40
CA GLN A 336 0.28 8.20 9.11
C GLN A 336 -0.92 8.13 10.06
N GLY A 337 -0.74 7.56 11.26
CA GLY A 337 -1.82 7.30 12.21
C GLY A 337 -2.90 6.34 11.70
N LYS A 338 -2.63 5.53 10.67
CA LYS A 338 -3.63 4.64 10.03
C LYS A 338 -3.58 3.19 10.53
N GLY A 339 -2.78 2.92 11.55
CA GLY A 339 -2.59 1.56 12.08
C GLY A 339 -3.63 1.12 13.11
N THR A 340 -3.37 -0.03 13.72
CA THR A 340 -4.18 -0.59 14.81
C THR A 340 -3.74 -0.11 16.18
N GLN A 341 -2.54 0.49 16.28
CA GLN A 341 -2.09 1.16 17.50
C GLN A 341 -2.85 2.47 17.73
N PRO A 342 -3.09 2.85 18.98
CA PRO A 342 -3.77 4.09 19.30
C PRO A 342 -2.87 5.28 19.02
N ASN A 343 -3.44 6.29 18.37
CA ASN A 343 -2.74 7.54 18.12
C ASN A 343 -2.75 8.43 19.37
N ALA A 344 -1.58 8.99 19.70
CA ALA A 344 -1.45 10.08 20.63
C ALA A 344 -2.12 11.32 20.05
N GLN A 345 -2.66 12.16 20.93
CA GLN A 345 -3.10 13.49 20.56
C GLN A 345 -1.91 14.45 20.55
N TYR A 346 -0.96 14.26 21.48
CA TYR A 346 0.25 15.08 21.60
C TYR A 346 1.48 14.22 21.86
N THR A 347 2.55 14.46 21.11
CA THR A 347 3.85 13.80 21.28
C THR A 347 4.97 14.83 21.36
N PHE A 348 5.74 14.81 22.45
CA PHE A 348 6.92 15.66 22.63
C PHE A 348 8.19 14.81 22.73
N VAL A 349 9.23 15.21 21.99
CA VAL A 349 10.56 14.61 22.07
C VAL A 349 11.60 15.70 22.31
N SER A 350 12.20 15.69 23.50
CA SER A 350 13.22 16.67 23.88
C SER A 350 14.50 16.54 23.06
N LYS A 351 15.30 17.63 23.01
CA LYS A 351 16.55 17.67 22.24
C LYS A 351 17.60 16.64 22.66
N ASP A 352 17.57 16.24 23.93
CA ASP A 352 18.52 15.31 24.52
C ASP A 352 18.06 13.85 24.37
N SER A 353 16.87 13.61 23.80
CA SER A 353 16.35 12.27 23.54
C SER A 353 16.94 11.67 22.25
N LYS A 354 17.30 10.39 22.30
CA LYS A 354 17.89 9.64 21.18
C LYS A 354 17.10 8.35 20.89
N LEU A 355 16.71 8.18 19.63
CA LEU A 355 16.05 6.98 19.11
C LEU A 355 16.96 6.35 18.06
N THR A 356 17.37 5.09 18.25
CA THR A 356 18.38 4.42 17.41
C THR A 356 17.83 3.09 16.91
N ALA A 357 17.80 2.89 15.60
CA ALA A 357 17.38 1.65 14.94
C ALA A 357 18.37 1.31 13.81
N ASP A 358 19.67 1.33 14.11
CA ASP A 358 20.72 1.13 13.11
C ASP A 358 20.96 -0.36 12.83
N ALA A 359 21.34 -0.68 11.59
CA ALA A 359 22.04 -1.92 11.30
C ALA A 359 23.54 -1.76 11.61
N ILE A 360 24.08 -2.60 12.50
CA ILE A 360 25.44 -2.45 13.01
C ILE A 360 26.49 -2.98 12.02
N SER A 361 26.26 -4.16 11.42
CA SER A 361 27.23 -4.79 10.51
C SER A 361 26.71 -4.85 9.07
N SER A 362 25.64 -5.61 8.83
CA SER A 362 25.02 -5.76 7.50
C SER A 362 23.50 -5.71 7.63
N GLY A 363 22.79 -5.38 6.55
CA GLY A 363 21.34 -5.27 6.55
C GLY A 363 20.84 -3.83 6.63
N ASN A 364 19.53 -3.67 6.49
CA ASN A 364 18.92 -2.35 6.34
C ASN A 364 18.72 -1.67 7.70
N GLY A 365 18.76 -0.34 7.71
CA GLY A 365 18.29 0.44 8.85
C GLY A 365 16.84 0.11 9.20
N GLY A 366 16.50 0.31 10.47
CA GLY A 366 15.20 -0.02 11.02
C GLY A 366 14.13 1.03 10.71
N ARG A 367 13.02 0.96 11.46
CA ARG A 367 11.87 1.83 11.28
C ARG A 367 11.60 2.64 12.55
N VAL A 368 11.44 3.95 12.41
CA VAL A 368 11.12 4.84 13.54
C VAL A 368 9.95 5.74 13.17
N ILE A 369 8.87 5.68 13.93
CA ILE A 369 7.68 6.55 13.75
C ILE A 369 7.44 7.35 15.02
N VAL A 370 7.29 8.65 14.85
CA VAL A 370 6.85 9.59 15.89
C VAL A 370 5.60 10.29 15.38
N TRP A 371 4.45 10.02 16.01
CA TRP A 371 3.13 10.44 15.54
C TRP A 371 2.31 11.14 16.63
N ALA A 372 1.45 12.08 16.22
CA ALA A 372 0.32 12.57 16.98
C ALA A 372 -0.79 13.11 16.06
N ASP A 373 -2.06 12.96 16.46
CA ASP A 373 -3.20 13.45 15.69
C ASP A 373 -3.37 14.98 15.76
N LYS A 374 -2.95 15.62 16.85
CA LYS A 374 -2.98 17.10 16.94
C LYS A 374 -1.60 17.69 16.74
N ALA A 375 -0.67 17.41 17.66
CA ALA A 375 0.65 18.05 17.59
C ALA A 375 1.81 17.14 17.98
N THR A 376 2.84 17.13 17.14
CA THR A 376 4.16 16.57 17.47
C THR A 376 5.17 17.72 17.58
N ASP A 377 5.95 17.79 18.66
CA ASP A 377 7.14 18.66 18.78
C ASP A 377 8.38 17.78 18.96
N PHE A 378 9.16 17.65 17.89
CA PHE A 378 10.33 16.79 17.81
C PHE A 378 11.62 17.60 17.73
N ARG A 379 12.45 17.46 18.77
CA ARG A 379 13.76 18.14 18.88
C ARG A 379 14.93 17.18 18.99
N GLY A 380 14.66 15.88 19.16
CA GLY A 380 15.65 14.85 19.45
C GLY A 380 16.47 14.41 18.24
N THR A 381 17.16 13.28 18.39
CA THR A 381 17.92 12.63 17.32
C THR A 381 17.37 11.25 16.99
N ILE A 382 17.14 10.96 15.71
CA ILE A 382 16.83 9.62 15.21
C ILE A 382 17.98 9.13 14.32
N THR A 383 18.40 7.87 14.49
CA THR A 383 19.26 7.19 13.51
C THR A 383 18.66 5.86 13.10
N ALA A 384 18.65 5.59 11.80
CA ALA A 384 18.22 4.33 11.21
C ALA A 384 19.12 3.99 10.03
N LYS A 385 20.43 3.84 10.31
CA LYS A 385 21.46 3.68 9.27
C LYS A 385 21.53 2.26 8.71
N GLY A 386 21.89 2.16 7.45
CA GLY A 386 22.28 0.90 6.81
C GLY A 386 23.61 0.36 7.36
N GLY A 387 23.81 -0.95 7.26
CA GLY A 387 24.99 -1.64 7.79
C GLY A 387 26.29 -1.20 7.12
N GLN A 388 27.39 -1.17 7.89
CA GLN A 388 28.73 -0.80 7.40
C GLN A 388 29.22 -1.67 6.23
N ASN A 389 28.79 -2.93 6.20
CA ASN A 389 29.19 -3.93 5.22
C ASN A 389 28.11 -4.19 4.14
N GLY A 390 27.02 -3.42 4.12
CA GLY A 390 25.93 -3.57 3.16
C GLY A 390 24.53 -3.40 3.77
N GLY A 391 23.57 -3.01 2.94
CA GLY A 391 22.18 -2.72 3.32
C GLY A 391 21.82 -1.24 3.19
N ASP A 392 20.55 -0.96 2.96
CA ASP A 392 20.02 0.38 2.73
C ASP A 392 19.68 1.10 4.03
N GLY A 393 19.47 2.42 3.95
CA GLY A 393 18.96 3.22 5.04
C GLY A 393 17.55 2.79 5.47
N GLY A 394 17.21 3.09 6.72
CA GLY A 394 15.91 2.82 7.29
C GLY A 394 14.85 3.86 6.95
N PHE A 395 13.65 3.68 7.51
CA PHE A 395 12.53 4.59 7.32
C PHE A 395 12.24 5.36 8.60
N VAL A 396 12.12 6.68 8.50
CA VAL A 396 11.78 7.56 9.61
C VAL A 396 10.59 8.44 9.26
N GLU A 397 9.60 8.48 10.14
CA GLU A 397 8.47 9.41 10.06
C GLU A 397 8.43 10.24 11.35
N VAL A 398 8.34 11.56 11.19
CA VAL A 398 8.12 12.48 12.29
C VAL A 398 7.00 13.42 11.89
N SER A 399 5.85 13.24 12.53
CA SER A 399 4.59 13.67 11.95
C SER A 399 3.58 14.10 12.98
N GLY A 400 2.78 15.11 12.63
CA GLY A 400 1.66 15.57 13.42
C GLY A 400 0.53 15.99 12.48
N LYS A 401 -0.60 15.26 12.51
CA LYS A 401 -1.66 15.39 11.49
C LYS A 401 -2.19 16.81 11.32
N GLU A 402 -2.29 17.58 12.40
CA GLU A 402 -2.58 19.03 12.32
C GLU A 402 -1.27 19.84 12.32
N SER A 403 -0.48 19.74 13.40
CA SER A 403 0.73 20.56 13.62
C SER A 403 1.98 19.71 13.84
N LEU A 404 3.10 20.14 13.27
CA LEU A 404 4.42 19.57 13.52
C LEU A 404 5.42 20.68 13.87
N GLY A 405 6.14 20.53 14.98
CA GLY A 405 7.37 21.25 15.26
C GLY A 405 8.56 20.32 15.02
N PHE A 406 9.46 20.68 14.11
CA PHE A 406 10.62 19.86 13.77
C PHE A 406 11.92 20.66 13.84
N THR A 407 12.67 20.47 14.92
CA THR A 407 14.02 21.04 15.10
C THR A 407 15.07 19.96 15.38
N GLY A 408 14.66 18.69 15.37
CA GLY A 408 15.53 17.55 15.59
C GLY A 408 16.35 17.16 14.37
N ASN A 409 17.14 16.10 14.52
CA ASN A 409 18.03 15.58 13.48
C ASN A 409 17.72 14.12 13.17
N VAL A 410 17.70 13.77 11.89
CA VAL A 410 17.49 12.39 11.43
C VAL A 410 18.66 11.96 10.54
N ASN A 411 19.08 10.72 10.68
CA ASN A 411 20.11 10.14 9.85
C ASN A 411 19.79 8.70 9.45
N THR A 412 19.44 8.52 8.19
CA THR A 412 19.15 7.24 7.52
C THR A 412 20.25 6.86 6.52
N SER A 413 21.45 7.43 6.62
CA SER A 413 22.53 7.15 5.66
C SER A 413 22.92 5.66 5.62
N ALA A 414 23.37 5.22 4.44
CA ALA A 414 23.85 3.87 4.20
C ALA A 414 25.21 3.93 3.48
N PRO A 415 26.32 3.49 4.11
CA PRO A 415 27.65 3.60 3.50
C PRO A 415 27.84 2.79 2.21
N GLN A 416 27.06 1.73 2.00
CA GLN A 416 27.16 0.78 0.88
C GLN A 416 25.79 0.50 0.22
N GLY A 417 24.78 1.32 0.50
CA GLY A 417 23.41 1.15 0.03
C GLY A 417 22.76 2.49 -0.31
N LYS A 418 21.46 2.48 -0.58
CA LYS A 418 20.67 3.70 -0.79
C LYS A 418 20.42 4.40 0.53
N LYS A 419 20.35 5.75 0.51
CA LYS A 419 19.88 6.53 1.67
C LYS A 419 18.46 6.09 2.01
N GLY A 420 18.10 6.18 3.28
CA GLY A 420 16.74 5.91 3.72
C GLY A 420 15.91 7.19 3.77
N THR A 421 14.65 7.06 4.13
CA THR A 421 13.66 8.14 3.99
C THR A 421 13.38 8.86 5.30
N LEU A 422 13.19 10.17 5.24
CA LEU A 422 12.54 10.99 6.26
C LEU A 422 11.21 11.54 5.70
N LEU A 423 10.09 11.13 6.29
CA LEU A 423 8.75 11.66 6.01
C LEU A 423 8.33 12.69 7.07
N LEU A 424 7.86 13.85 6.61
CA LEU A 424 7.18 14.88 7.41
C LEU A 424 5.81 15.15 6.77
N ASP A 425 4.69 14.89 7.47
CA ASP A 425 3.34 14.96 6.87
C ASP A 425 2.25 15.80 7.60
N PRO A 426 2.52 17.05 8.04
CA PRO A 426 1.53 17.89 8.74
C PRO A 426 0.42 18.47 7.83
N GLU A 427 -0.46 19.31 8.38
CA GLU A 427 -1.48 20.01 7.57
C GLU A 427 -0.85 21.01 6.58
N ASN A 428 0.14 21.78 7.05
CA ASN A 428 0.84 22.77 6.26
C ASN A 428 2.35 22.74 6.59
N ILE A 429 3.20 23.03 5.58
CA ILE A 429 4.65 23.17 5.73
C ILE A 429 5.10 24.54 5.23
N ILE A 430 5.91 25.25 6.02
CA ILE A 430 6.59 26.49 5.62
C ILE A 430 8.10 26.35 5.86
N VAL A 431 8.89 26.59 4.83
CA VAL A 431 10.36 26.66 4.90
C VAL A 431 10.81 28.12 5.04
N LEU A 432 11.54 28.47 6.10
CA LEU A 432 12.03 29.83 6.41
C LEU A 432 13.55 29.91 6.56
N GLY A 433 14.16 31.07 6.29
CA GLY A 433 15.62 31.25 6.27
C GLY A 433 16.25 31.48 7.64
N LEU A 434 15.46 31.99 8.59
CA LEU A 434 15.83 32.17 9.99
C LEU A 434 14.64 31.79 10.85
N VAL A 435 14.68 30.61 11.45
CA VAL A 435 13.91 30.35 12.66
C VAL A 435 14.84 30.75 13.79
N GLY A 436 14.57 31.86 14.46
CA GLY A 436 15.16 32.10 15.76
C GLY A 436 14.73 30.95 16.65
N ALA A 437 15.63 30.00 16.92
CA ALA A 437 15.45 29.11 18.04
C ALA A 437 15.58 29.99 19.29
N ASP A 438 14.48 30.63 19.71
CA ASP A 438 14.37 31.03 21.09
C ASP A 438 14.29 29.72 21.89
N ASP A 439 15.48 29.28 22.27
CA ASP A 439 15.82 28.09 23.04
C ASP A 439 15.42 28.24 24.51
N ALA A 440 14.43 29.09 24.80
CA ALA A 440 14.09 29.54 26.14
C ALA A 440 12.65 29.15 26.46
N GLU A 441 12.55 28.12 27.31
CA GLU A 441 11.34 27.52 27.90
C GLU A 441 10.75 26.34 27.11
N LEU A 442 10.76 25.17 27.76
CA LEU A 442 9.94 24.02 27.37
C LEU A 442 8.50 24.55 27.22
N PRO A 443 7.85 24.38 26.07
CA PRO A 443 6.47 24.84 25.97
C PRO A 443 5.63 24.09 27.02
N GLU A 444 4.58 24.73 27.52
CA GLU A 444 3.52 24.05 28.26
C GLU A 444 2.70 23.17 27.30
N ILE A 445 3.35 22.22 26.60
CA ILE A 445 2.79 21.39 25.50
C ILE A 445 1.55 20.59 25.96
N PHE A 446 1.40 20.40 27.27
CA PHE A 446 0.25 19.69 27.85
C PHE A 446 -0.87 20.60 28.36
N PHE A 447 -0.71 21.93 28.36
CA PHE A 447 -1.65 22.86 29.01
C PHE A 447 -2.20 23.98 28.12
N ASP A 448 -1.55 24.33 27.02
CA ASP A 448 -2.13 25.21 25.99
C ASP A 448 -2.32 24.45 24.68
N ASP A 449 -3.58 24.30 24.26
CA ASP A 449 -3.93 23.88 22.90
C ASP A 449 -3.14 24.76 21.92
N ARG A 450 -2.30 24.16 21.08
CA ARG A 450 -1.79 24.78 19.84
C ARG A 450 -2.52 24.19 18.63
N PRO A 451 -3.83 24.44 18.42
CA PRO A 451 -4.47 24.01 17.19
C PRO A 451 -4.02 24.95 16.07
N GLY A 452 -3.39 24.38 15.04
CA GLY A 452 -3.15 25.08 13.78
C GLY A 452 -1.87 25.94 13.68
N GLU A 453 -0.82 25.69 14.47
CA GLU A 453 0.50 26.23 14.12
C GLU A 453 1.06 25.46 12.91
N THR A 454 1.25 26.14 11.78
CA THR A 454 1.91 25.58 10.60
C THR A 454 3.34 25.12 10.94
N LEU A 455 3.75 23.93 10.48
CA LEU A 455 5.15 23.51 10.60
C LEU A 455 6.05 24.56 9.97
N THR A 456 6.98 25.07 10.77
CA THR A 456 8.07 25.92 10.29
C THR A 456 9.37 25.15 10.36
N ILE A 457 9.96 24.83 9.21
CA ILE A 457 11.29 24.24 9.10
C ILE A 457 12.30 25.30 8.63
N GLY A 458 13.45 25.38 9.29
CA GLY A 458 14.55 26.23 8.82
C GLY A 458 15.16 25.66 7.54
N SER A 459 15.43 26.48 6.52
CA SER A 459 16.04 26.03 5.26
C SER A 459 17.40 25.37 5.49
N SER A 460 18.20 25.86 6.44
CA SER A 460 19.45 25.21 6.84
C SER A 460 19.25 23.82 7.44
N ASN A 461 18.17 23.61 8.22
CA ASN A 461 17.84 22.29 8.74
C ASN A 461 17.39 21.36 7.60
N LEU A 462 16.52 21.83 6.71
CA LEU A 462 16.08 21.05 5.54
C LEU A 462 17.26 20.61 4.67
N ILE A 463 18.21 21.52 4.38
CA ILE A 463 19.44 21.19 3.64
C ILE A 463 20.26 20.12 4.37
N ALA A 464 20.40 20.23 5.70
CA ALA A 464 21.11 19.24 6.49
C ALA A 464 20.41 17.87 6.46
N GLN A 465 19.08 17.82 6.46
CA GLN A 465 18.33 16.58 6.34
C GLN A 465 18.50 15.95 4.95
N LEU A 466 18.46 16.74 3.86
CA LEU A 466 18.67 16.25 2.48
C LEU A 466 20.06 15.63 2.28
N PHE A 467 21.06 16.06 3.05
CA PHE A 467 22.38 15.44 3.01
C PHE A 467 22.39 14.01 3.56
N LEU A 468 21.58 13.75 4.59
CA LEU A 468 21.61 12.50 5.35
C LEU A 468 20.48 11.53 4.99
N ASN A 469 19.42 12.02 4.35
CA ASN A 469 18.17 11.30 4.12
C ASN A 469 17.56 11.70 2.77
N ASP A 470 16.73 10.82 2.21
CA ASP A 470 15.77 11.19 1.16
C ASP A 470 14.54 11.80 1.85
N VAL A 471 14.27 13.09 1.61
CA VAL A 471 13.27 13.84 2.38
C VAL A 471 11.97 13.94 1.58
N ILE A 472 10.88 13.50 2.21
CA ILE A 472 9.51 13.61 1.71
C ILE A 472 8.78 14.65 2.57
N LEU A 473 8.42 15.77 1.95
CA LEU A 473 7.53 16.77 2.52
C LEU A 473 6.11 16.50 2.01
N GLN A 474 5.23 16.04 2.88
CA GLN A 474 3.83 15.84 2.55
C GLN A 474 2.97 16.82 3.34
N ALA A 475 1.95 17.41 2.73
CA ALA A 475 1.03 18.29 3.44
C ALA A 475 -0.40 18.05 2.96
N THR A 476 -1.36 17.95 3.88
CA THR A 476 -2.77 17.80 3.46
C THR A 476 -3.32 19.07 2.81
N ASN A 477 -2.69 20.24 3.04
CA ASN A 477 -3.08 21.51 2.45
C ASN A 477 -1.92 22.15 1.65
N ASN A 478 -1.05 22.95 2.27
CA ASN A 478 -0.05 23.74 1.52
C ASN A 478 1.40 23.49 1.93
N ILE A 479 2.31 23.60 0.95
CA ILE A 479 3.77 23.68 1.17
C ILE A 479 4.28 25.02 0.63
N THR A 480 5.03 25.78 1.43
CA THR A 480 5.56 27.10 1.04
C THR A 480 7.05 27.22 1.31
N PHE A 481 7.84 27.54 0.29
CA PHE A 481 9.27 27.82 0.39
C PHE A 481 9.51 29.34 0.38
N ASN A 482 9.76 29.92 1.56
CA ASN A 482 9.96 31.36 1.79
C ASN A 482 11.43 31.70 2.11
N ALA A 483 12.35 30.85 1.69
CA ALA A 483 13.77 30.99 1.92
C ALA A 483 14.57 30.31 0.82
N ASP A 484 15.78 30.82 0.56
CA ASP A 484 16.65 30.22 -0.44
C ASP A 484 17.04 28.80 0.00
N LEU A 485 16.90 27.85 -0.92
CA LEU A 485 17.35 26.48 -0.76
C LEU A 485 18.55 26.27 -1.69
N VAL A 486 19.74 26.29 -1.12
CA VAL A 486 21.00 26.11 -1.87
C VAL A 486 21.64 24.79 -1.44
N SER A 487 21.48 23.74 -2.24
CA SER A 487 22.11 22.44 -2.01
C SER A 487 23.47 22.35 -2.71
N THR A 488 24.49 21.84 -2.02
CA THR A 488 25.85 21.67 -2.58
C THR A 488 26.32 20.22 -2.57
N PHE A 489 25.41 19.26 -2.38
CA PHE A 489 25.74 17.84 -2.15
C PHE A 489 25.07 16.96 -3.21
N GLY A 490 25.72 15.83 -3.55
CA GLY A 490 25.32 14.98 -4.70
C GLY A 490 23.95 14.31 -4.61
N ASP A 491 23.60 13.59 -5.68
CA ASP A 491 22.32 12.96 -6.02
C ASP A 491 21.32 12.81 -4.86
N THR A 492 20.37 13.74 -4.80
CA THR A 492 19.26 13.78 -3.85
C THR A 492 18.02 14.35 -4.52
N THR A 493 16.86 13.85 -4.11
CA THR A 493 15.57 14.35 -4.56
C THR A 493 14.86 15.01 -3.38
N LEU A 494 14.37 16.23 -3.58
CA LEU A 494 13.40 16.85 -2.68
C LEU A 494 12.01 16.54 -3.22
N PHE A 495 11.29 15.66 -2.54
CA PHE A 495 9.91 15.34 -2.85
C PHE A 495 8.97 16.24 -2.04
N ALA A 496 8.02 16.90 -2.70
CA ALA A 496 7.00 17.70 -2.06
C ALA A 496 5.61 17.36 -2.61
N ASP A 497 4.68 16.94 -1.75
CA ASP A 497 3.30 16.60 -2.11
C ASP A 497 2.32 17.40 -1.24
N ALA A 498 1.56 18.31 -1.87
CA ALA A 498 0.58 19.14 -1.19
C ALA A 498 -0.84 18.81 -1.68
N GLY A 499 -1.78 18.56 -0.77
CA GLY A 499 -3.18 18.34 -1.13
C GLY A 499 -3.85 19.54 -1.82
N ASN A 500 -3.29 20.74 -1.70
CA ASN A 500 -3.77 21.96 -2.34
C ASN A 500 -2.67 22.68 -3.15
N THR A 501 -1.80 23.49 -2.51
CA THR A 501 -0.87 24.36 -3.26
C THR A 501 0.58 24.24 -2.78
N ILE A 502 1.52 24.17 -3.72
CA ILE A 502 2.95 24.42 -3.49
C ILE A 502 3.31 25.83 -3.95
N THR A 503 3.97 26.61 -3.10
CA THR A 503 4.46 27.95 -3.45
C THR A 503 5.96 28.07 -3.19
N VAL A 504 6.74 28.49 -4.18
CA VAL A 504 8.18 28.75 -4.07
C VAL A 504 8.42 30.25 -4.26
N ASN A 505 8.65 30.98 -3.17
CA ASN A 505 8.87 32.44 -3.19
C ASN A 505 10.35 32.84 -3.28
N ASN A 506 11.25 31.88 -3.07
CA ASN A 506 12.68 32.10 -3.01
C ASN A 506 13.43 31.09 -3.87
N GLN A 507 14.70 31.39 -4.18
CA GLN A 507 15.47 30.60 -5.14
C GLN A 507 15.70 29.17 -4.62
N ILE A 508 15.55 28.19 -5.50
CA ILE A 508 16.04 26.82 -5.29
C ILE A 508 17.18 26.56 -6.26
N SER A 509 18.34 26.18 -5.74
CA SER A 509 19.50 25.87 -6.59
C SER A 509 20.39 24.81 -5.99
N GLY A 510 21.08 24.05 -6.85
CA GLY A 510 22.06 23.09 -6.38
C GLY A 510 22.64 22.20 -7.46
N SER A 511 23.64 21.40 -7.09
CA SER A 511 24.22 20.38 -7.97
C SER A 511 23.84 18.99 -7.47
N GLY A 512 23.33 18.10 -8.32
CA GLY A 512 22.84 16.78 -7.92
C GLY A 512 21.49 16.82 -7.19
N LEU A 513 20.75 17.93 -7.28
CA LEU A 513 19.43 18.08 -6.66
C LEU A 513 18.36 17.97 -7.74
N SER A 514 17.45 17.01 -7.59
CA SER A 514 16.20 16.94 -8.36
C SER A 514 15.00 17.35 -7.52
N LEU A 515 13.95 17.87 -8.16
CA LEU A 515 12.72 18.33 -7.52
C LEU A 515 11.52 17.56 -8.07
N ASP A 516 10.76 16.91 -7.19
CA ASP A 516 9.53 16.20 -7.55
C ASP A 516 8.36 16.81 -6.76
N PHE A 517 7.64 17.74 -7.39
CA PHE A 517 6.61 18.55 -6.74
C PHE A 517 5.22 18.21 -7.29
N PHE A 518 4.32 17.81 -6.39
CA PHE A 518 2.94 17.44 -6.68
C PHE A 518 1.98 18.30 -5.88
N ALA A 519 0.95 18.86 -6.51
CA ALA A 519 -0.07 19.64 -5.81
C ALA A 519 -1.49 19.39 -6.34
N GLY A 520 -2.47 19.17 -5.45
CA GLY A 520 -3.85 18.92 -5.86
C GLY A 520 -4.51 20.06 -6.65
N ASN A 521 -4.07 21.31 -6.46
CA ASN A 521 -4.65 22.49 -7.11
C ASN A 521 -3.62 23.31 -7.91
N ALA A 522 -2.51 23.75 -7.29
CA ALA A 522 -1.56 24.63 -7.99
C ALA A 522 -0.10 24.51 -7.53
N ILE A 523 0.83 24.70 -8.46
CA ILE A 523 2.24 24.97 -8.18
C ILE A 523 2.58 26.38 -8.65
N ASN A 524 3.02 27.24 -7.72
CA ASN A 524 3.41 28.64 -7.99
C ASN A 524 4.89 28.85 -7.67
N VAL A 525 5.75 28.88 -8.69
CA VAL A 525 7.19 29.15 -8.57
C VAL A 525 7.47 30.61 -8.92
N ASN A 526 7.56 31.45 -7.88
CA ASN A 526 7.77 32.90 -7.97
C ASN A 526 9.26 33.31 -7.93
N ALA A 527 10.18 32.37 -8.11
CA ALA A 527 11.63 32.61 -8.09
C ALA A 527 12.36 31.67 -9.05
N LEU A 528 13.66 31.90 -9.26
CA LEU A 528 14.50 31.05 -10.12
C LEU A 528 14.67 29.64 -9.52
N ILE A 529 14.52 28.61 -10.37
CA ILE A 529 15.05 27.27 -10.11
C ILE A 529 16.29 27.06 -10.98
N SER A 530 17.41 26.67 -10.38
CA SER A 530 18.69 26.46 -11.09
C SER A 530 19.43 25.22 -10.58
N LEU A 531 19.29 24.10 -11.28
CA LEU A 531 19.82 22.78 -10.90
C LEU A 531 20.85 22.31 -11.93
N SER A 532 22.03 21.91 -11.47
CA SER A 532 23.03 21.22 -12.29
C SER A 532 23.08 19.75 -11.92
N ASN A 533 23.16 18.84 -12.89
CA ASN A 533 22.99 17.40 -12.72
C ASN A 533 21.70 17.05 -11.94
N GLY A 534 20.60 17.72 -12.30
CA GLY A 534 19.32 17.55 -11.64
C GLY A 534 18.15 17.88 -12.56
N GLU A 535 17.00 17.34 -12.21
CA GLU A 535 15.75 17.39 -12.97
C GLU A 535 14.67 18.14 -12.19
N VAL A 536 13.66 18.67 -12.89
CA VAL A 536 12.49 19.31 -12.30
C VAL A 536 11.21 18.69 -12.82
N ASN A 537 10.46 18.05 -11.93
CA ASN A 537 9.15 17.47 -12.16
C ASN A 537 8.08 18.25 -11.39
N LEU A 538 7.13 18.84 -12.12
CA LEU A 538 6.01 19.58 -11.54
C LEU A 538 4.68 19.01 -12.04
N SER A 539 3.79 18.60 -11.13
CA SER A 539 2.43 18.17 -11.49
C SER A 539 1.37 18.78 -10.60
N ALA A 540 0.37 19.45 -11.18
CA ALA A 540 -0.73 20.05 -10.42
C ALA A 540 -2.00 20.33 -11.23
N GLY A 541 -3.08 20.77 -10.57
CA GLY A 541 -4.23 21.35 -11.27
C GLY A 541 -3.88 22.56 -12.14
N SER A 542 -2.85 23.34 -11.79
CA SER A 542 -2.29 24.41 -12.62
C SER A 542 -0.84 24.69 -12.23
N VAL A 543 -0.01 25.09 -13.19
CA VAL A 543 1.42 25.37 -12.93
C VAL A 543 1.80 26.75 -13.44
N SER A 544 2.35 27.59 -12.55
CA SER A 544 2.89 28.90 -12.88
C SER A 544 4.33 29.03 -12.39
N THR A 545 5.29 29.33 -13.26
CA THR A 545 6.71 29.41 -12.89
C THR A 545 7.41 30.63 -13.48
N GLN A 546 8.47 31.10 -12.81
CA GLN A 546 9.48 31.97 -13.43
C GLN A 546 10.42 31.13 -14.32
N ASN A 547 11.71 31.46 -14.34
CA ASN A 547 12.68 30.71 -15.13
C ASN A 547 13.07 29.42 -14.39
N ILE A 548 13.23 28.34 -15.16
CA ILE A 548 13.74 27.05 -14.66
C ILE A 548 14.93 26.66 -15.53
N PHE A 549 16.07 26.42 -14.90
CA PHE A 549 17.27 25.88 -15.53
C PHE A 549 17.62 24.56 -14.84
N ALA A 550 17.59 23.45 -15.57
CA ALA A 550 17.86 22.12 -15.05
C ALA A 550 18.59 21.29 -16.11
N THR A 551 19.67 20.58 -15.80
CA THR A 551 20.46 19.93 -16.86
C THR A 551 19.91 18.57 -17.30
N GLU A 552 19.21 17.84 -16.43
CA GLU A 552 18.75 16.45 -16.68
C GLU A 552 17.28 16.38 -17.14
N GLY A 553 16.57 17.51 -17.22
CA GLY A 553 15.21 17.57 -17.77
C GLY A 553 14.30 18.53 -17.02
N ILE A 554 13.24 18.98 -17.70
CA ILE A 554 12.16 19.77 -17.11
C ILE A 554 10.83 19.20 -17.61
N PHE A 555 10.04 18.65 -16.70
CA PHE A 555 8.76 18.05 -17.01
C PHE A 555 7.66 18.74 -16.20
N VAL A 556 6.64 19.26 -16.91
CA VAL A 556 5.52 19.97 -16.30
C VAL A 556 4.22 19.39 -16.83
N ASP A 557 3.42 18.83 -15.92
CA ASP A 557 2.09 18.34 -16.21
C ASP A 557 1.05 19.15 -15.43
N ALA A 558 -0.05 19.52 -16.08
CA ALA A 558 -1.14 20.20 -15.42
C ALA A 558 -2.51 19.76 -15.91
N GLY A 559 -3.47 19.56 -15.00
CA GLY A 559 -4.88 19.38 -15.39
C GLY A 559 -5.50 20.65 -16.02
N GLY A 560 -4.96 21.81 -15.67
CA GLY A 560 -5.38 23.14 -16.12
C GLY A 560 -4.27 23.86 -16.89
N SER A 561 -4.13 25.18 -16.71
CA SER A 561 -3.17 25.98 -17.51
C SER A 561 -1.72 25.87 -17.00
N ILE A 562 -0.77 25.96 -17.93
CA ILE A 562 0.67 26.10 -17.66
C ILE A 562 1.11 27.50 -18.08
N SER A 563 1.81 28.22 -17.19
CA SER A 563 2.41 29.53 -17.47
C SER A 563 3.85 29.57 -16.95
N THR A 564 4.85 29.48 -17.83
CA THR A 564 6.27 29.46 -17.42
C THR A 564 7.07 30.64 -17.97
N GLY A 565 8.19 30.97 -17.30
CA GLY A 565 9.23 31.86 -17.83
C GLY A 565 10.08 31.16 -18.89
N ASN A 566 11.38 31.43 -18.90
CA ASN A 566 12.30 30.69 -19.77
C ASN A 566 12.65 29.33 -19.17
N LEU A 567 12.67 28.30 -20.01
CA LEU A 567 13.07 26.94 -19.65
C LEU A 567 14.38 26.59 -20.37
N GLN A 568 15.34 26.04 -19.65
CA GLN A 568 16.62 25.64 -20.25
C GLN A 568 17.16 24.34 -19.68
N THR A 569 17.57 23.44 -20.57
CA THR A 569 18.32 22.22 -20.24
C THR A 569 19.66 22.19 -20.97
N SER A 570 20.48 21.16 -20.73
CA SER A 570 21.81 21.00 -21.32
C SER A 570 21.96 19.68 -22.07
N GLY A 571 21.01 19.39 -22.96
CA GLY A 571 20.95 18.17 -23.78
C GLY A 571 19.81 17.21 -23.41
N ALA A 572 19.03 17.53 -22.37
CA ALA A 572 17.88 16.77 -21.91
C ALA A 572 16.56 17.44 -22.32
N ASP A 573 15.44 16.77 -22.07
CA ASP A 573 14.16 17.15 -22.66
C ASP A 573 13.42 18.23 -21.86
N VAL A 574 12.55 18.96 -22.55
CA VAL A 574 11.56 19.85 -21.95
C VAL A 574 10.18 19.43 -22.42
N ILE A 575 9.36 19.01 -21.48
CA ILE A 575 8.05 18.44 -21.76
C ILE A 575 6.99 19.19 -20.98
N LEU A 576 5.99 19.74 -21.68
CA LEU A 576 4.87 20.49 -21.10
C LEU A 576 3.54 19.89 -21.55
N SER A 577 2.72 19.42 -20.62
CA SER A 577 1.43 18.80 -20.90
C SER A 577 0.30 19.44 -20.11
N SER A 578 -0.82 19.75 -20.77
CA SER A 578 -1.99 20.38 -20.14
C SER A 578 -3.28 19.63 -20.48
N GLY A 579 -3.86 18.89 -19.53
CA GLY A 579 -5.05 18.07 -19.75
C GLY A 579 -4.83 16.95 -20.78
N SER A 580 -3.58 16.53 -20.96
CA SER A 580 -3.17 15.48 -21.89
C SER A 580 -2.46 14.32 -21.19
N GLY A 581 -2.18 14.43 -19.88
CA GLY A 581 -1.35 13.50 -19.11
C GLY A 581 0.13 13.57 -19.52
N PHE A 582 1.03 13.00 -18.73
CA PHE A 582 2.48 13.08 -18.95
C PHE A 582 2.85 12.58 -20.36
N ILE A 583 3.67 13.36 -21.07
CA ILE A 583 4.23 12.95 -22.36
C ILE A 583 5.49 12.16 -22.02
N ASP A 584 5.48 10.86 -22.29
CA ASP A 584 6.69 10.04 -22.19
C ASP A 584 7.58 10.37 -23.40
N PRO A 585 8.85 10.79 -23.22
CA PRO A 585 9.78 11.02 -24.33
C PRO A 585 9.96 9.73 -25.13
N GLY A 586 9.24 9.62 -26.25
CA GLY A 586 9.22 8.43 -27.09
C GLY A 586 7.84 7.91 -27.49
N SER A 587 6.73 8.38 -26.90
CA SER A 587 5.38 8.05 -27.39
C SER A 587 4.52 9.29 -27.63
N LEU A 588 4.25 9.57 -28.91
CA LEU A 588 3.35 10.63 -29.33
C LEU A 588 1.88 10.17 -29.23
N SER A 589 1.36 9.96 -28.02
CA SER A 589 -0.07 9.73 -27.79
C SER A 589 -0.74 10.96 -27.16
N PHE A 590 -1.71 11.55 -27.87
CA PHE A 590 -2.42 12.76 -27.44
C PHE A 590 -3.87 12.41 -27.06
N ASN A 591 -4.18 12.40 -25.76
CA ASN A 591 -5.56 12.30 -25.29
C ASN A 591 -6.11 13.71 -25.02
N PHE A 592 -7.01 14.19 -25.87
CA PHE A 592 -7.58 15.54 -25.75
C PHE A 592 -8.80 15.53 -24.81
N GLY A 593 -8.58 15.63 -23.51
CA GLY A 593 -9.64 15.73 -22.50
C GLY A 593 -9.35 16.81 -21.45
N GLY A 594 -10.08 17.93 -21.49
CA GLY A 594 -10.05 18.95 -20.43
C GLY A 594 -8.67 19.53 -20.11
N GLY A 595 -8.12 20.36 -21.01
CA GLY A 595 -6.84 21.07 -20.80
C GLY A 595 -6.94 22.59 -20.86
N GLY A 596 -6.01 23.28 -20.21
CA GLY A 596 -5.89 24.74 -20.19
C GLY A 596 -4.92 25.30 -21.25
N ASN A 597 -4.64 26.61 -21.19
CA ASN A 597 -3.67 27.22 -22.09
C ASN A 597 -2.24 26.93 -21.61
N ILE A 598 -1.31 26.74 -22.55
CA ILE A 598 0.12 26.70 -22.27
C ILE A 598 0.75 28.00 -22.76
N GLN A 599 1.31 28.78 -21.84
CA GLN A 599 2.11 29.96 -22.12
C GLN A 599 3.52 29.78 -21.57
N THR A 600 4.55 30.02 -22.39
CA THR A 600 5.95 29.88 -21.97
C THR A 600 6.82 30.98 -22.59
N GLY A 601 7.93 31.31 -21.93
CA GLY A 601 9.01 32.12 -22.49
C GLY A 601 9.78 31.37 -23.56
N ASN A 602 11.10 31.56 -23.60
CA ASN A 602 11.97 30.79 -24.49
C ASN A 602 12.25 29.40 -23.91
N ILE A 603 12.27 28.38 -24.76
CA ILE A 603 12.73 27.04 -24.41
C ILE A 603 14.02 26.72 -25.16
N THR A 604 15.05 26.25 -24.46
CA THR A 604 16.33 25.88 -25.07
C THR A 604 16.92 24.62 -24.45
N THR A 605 17.13 23.57 -25.24
CA THR A 605 17.53 22.23 -24.75
C THR A 605 18.90 21.75 -25.23
N PHE A 606 19.58 22.49 -26.12
CA PHE A 606 20.90 22.16 -26.67
C PHE A 606 21.04 20.72 -27.24
N GLY A 607 19.97 20.17 -27.83
CA GLY A 607 19.94 18.85 -28.46
C GLY A 607 18.91 17.87 -27.89
N GLY A 608 18.32 18.16 -26.72
CA GLY A 608 17.19 17.40 -26.18
C GLY A 608 15.84 17.85 -26.74
N ASP A 609 14.79 17.07 -26.57
CA ASP A 609 13.51 17.31 -27.23
C ASP A 609 12.68 18.40 -26.55
N ILE A 610 11.81 19.05 -27.32
CA ILE A 610 10.83 20.02 -26.84
C ILE A 610 9.44 19.56 -27.25
N GLU A 611 8.64 19.14 -26.27
CA GLU A 611 7.28 18.64 -26.52
C GLU A 611 6.26 19.45 -25.72
N ILE A 612 5.25 19.99 -26.42
CA ILE A 612 4.21 20.81 -25.82
C ILE A 612 2.85 20.37 -26.34
N ALA A 613 1.99 19.91 -25.42
CA ALA A 613 0.66 19.41 -25.73
C ALA A 613 -0.41 20.02 -24.82
N THR A 614 -1.56 20.38 -25.39
CA THR A 614 -2.75 20.72 -24.60
C THR A 614 -4.00 20.02 -25.12
N GLY A 615 -4.79 19.45 -24.19
CA GLY A 615 -6.03 18.75 -24.45
C GLY A 615 -7.22 19.66 -24.83
N GLY A 616 -7.14 20.97 -24.55
CA GLY A 616 -8.30 21.87 -24.71
C GLY A 616 -8.01 23.35 -24.96
N GLY A 617 -6.74 23.78 -24.89
CA GLY A 617 -6.37 25.20 -24.93
C GLY A 617 -5.52 25.62 -26.14
N THR A 618 -4.87 26.78 -26.01
CA THR A 618 -3.90 27.32 -26.98
C THR A 618 -2.47 27.13 -26.49
N ILE A 619 -1.51 27.04 -27.42
CA ILE A 619 -0.07 27.12 -27.11
C ILE A 619 0.47 28.49 -27.53
N SER A 620 1.13 29.19 -26.61
CA SER A 620 1.83 30.46 -26.86
C SER A 620 3.24 30.42 -26.29
N THR A 621 4.27 30.35 -27.14
CA THR A 621 5.67 30.27 -26.71
C THR A 621 6.52 31.45 -27.19
N GLY A 622 7.66 31.68 -26.56
CA GLY A 622 8.74 32.50 -27.07
C GLY A 622 9.49 31.82 -28.22
N ILE A 623 10.82 31.78 -28.17
CA ILE A 623 11.66 31.04 -29.12
C ILE A 623 11.80 29.59 -28.65
N LEU A 624 11.70 28.64 -29.57
CA LEU A 624 11.98 27.23 -29.34
C LEU A 624 13.30 26.86 -30.02
N ARG A 625 14.26 26.34 -29.24
CA ARG A 625 15.58 25.95 -29.76
C ARG A 625 16.04 24.61 -29.19
N SER A 626 16.06 23.60 -30.05
CA SER A 626 16.70 22.30 -29.80
C SER A 626 17.99 22.11 -30.61
N SER A 627 18.64 23.22 -31.01
CA SER A 627 19.90 23.17 -31.75
C SER A 627 21.05 22.52 -30.97
N ALA A 628 21.81 21.66 -31.64
CA ALA A 628 23.02 21.05 -31.08
C ALA A 628 24.16 22.07 -30.93
N SER A 629 24.99 21.91 -29.89
CA SER A 629 26.04 22.88 -29.55
C SER A 629 27.33 22.78 -30.39
N SER A 630 27.69 21.61 -30.95
CA SER A 630 28.80 21.50 -31.92
C SER A 630 29.02 20.14 -32.60
N SER A 631 28.62 19.00 -32.03
CA SER A 631 28.92 17.66 -32.60
C SER A 631 27.82 16.61 -32.37
N GLY A 632 26.63 17.03 -31.95
CA GLY A 632 25.46 16.18 -31.77
C GLY A 632 24.37 16.50 -32.79
N ASP A 633 23.33 15.69 -32.78
CA ASP A 633 22.11 15.93 -33.53
C ASP A 633 21.23 16.94 -32.76
N ALA A 634 20.39 17.67 -33.49
CA ALA A 634 19.40 18.53 -32.88
C ALA A 634 18.17 17.70 -32.49
N GLY A 635 17.49 18.08 -31.41
CA GLY A 635 16.32 17.35 -30.93
C GLY A 635 15.04 17.74 -31.65
N PHE A 636 14.02 16.95 -31.41
CA PHE A 636 12.66 17.10 -31.89
C PHE A 636 11.95 18.31 -31.28
N ILE A 637 11.04 18.93 -32.04
CA ILE A 637 10.15 19.98 -31.54
C ILE A 637 8.71 19.66 -31.96
N GLY A 638 7.88 19.23 -31.00
CA GLY A 638 6.47 18.87 -31.18
C GLY A 638 5.52 19.84 -30.49
N LEU A 639 4.56 20.40 -31.25
CA LEU A 639 3.53 21.34 -30.73
C LEU A 639 2.12 20.88 -31.12
N ILE A 640 1.29 20.55 -30.15
CA ILE A 640 -0.05 20.00 -30.41
C ILE A 640 -1.12 20.69 -29.57
N ALA A 641 -2.10 21.32 -30.24
CA ALA A 641 -3.21 22.00 -29.58
C ALA A 641 -4.49 21.99 -30.42
N PRO A 642 -5.68 21.80 -29.84
CA PRO A 642 -6.94 22.07 -30.55
C PRO A 642 -7.16 23.59 -30.76
N GLY A 643 -6.55 24.43 -29.92
CA GLY A 643 -6.56 25.89 -30.09
C GLY A 643 -5.46 26.39 -31.04
N ASP A 644 -5.33 27.71 -31.11
CA ASP A 644 -4.23 28.37 -31.83
C ASP A 644 -2.86 27.94 -31.26
N ILE A 645 -1.87 27.80 -32.14
CA ILE A 645 -0.46 27.70 -31.81
C ILE A 645 0.25 28.98 -32.25
N GLN A 646 0.85 29.69 -31.31
CA GLN A 646 1.65 30.89 -31.55
C GLN A 646 3.06 30.72 -30.97
N THR A 647 4.08 31.03 -31.75
CA THR A 647 5.48 31.00 -31.30
C THR A 647 6.31 32.07 -31.98
N GLY A 648 7.48 32.41 -31.41
CA GLY A 648 8.51 33.26 -32.00
C GLY A 648 9.10 32.62 -33.26
N PHE A 649 10.20 31.89 -33.13
CA PHE A 649 10.76 31.08 -34.21
C PHE A 649 11.26 29.75 -33.65
N ILE A 650 11.39 28.76 -34.52
CA ILE A 650 11.77 27.38 -34.18
C ILE A 650 13.12 27.05 -34.82
N GLN A 651 14.06 26.55 -34.02
CA GLN A 651 15.37 26.06 -34.49
C GLN A 651 15.69 24.67 -33.93
N ALA A 652 15.79 23.70 -34.83
CA ALA A 652 16.33 22.36 -34.58
C ALA A 652 17.54 22.12 -35.52
N GLU A 653 18.48 23.07 -35.48
CA GLU A 653 19.65 23.07 -36.37
C GLU A 653 20.86 22.35 -35.75
N ALA A 654 21.59 21.58 -36.55
CA ALA A 654 22.81 20.86 -36.12
C ALA A 654 23.97 21.06 -37.12
N PRO A 655 24.87 22.03 -36.92
CA PRO A 655 25.89 22.39 -37.92
C PRO A 655 26.79 21.25 -38.39
N ASN A 656 27.07 20.27 -37.53
CA ASN A 656 27.91 19.10 -37.82
C ASN A 656 27.16 17.76 -37.65
N GLY A 657 25.87 17.78 -37.33
CA GLY A 657 25.01 16.60 -37.10
C GLY A 657 23.78 16.63 -38.00
N SER A 658 22.80 15.79 -37.69
CA SER A 658 21.48 15.78 -38.31
C SER A 658 20.60 16.85 -37.64
N GLY A 659 19.91 17.65 -38.46
CA GLY A 659 18.90 18.56 -37.93
C GLY A 659 17.70 17.77 -37.40
N GLY A 660 17.05 18.28 -36.35
CA GLY A 660 15.91 17.62 -35.70
C GLY A 660 14.60 17.91 -36.42
N ASP A 661 13.58 17.13 -36.11
CA ASP A 661 12.27 17.23 -36.75
C ASP A 661 11.36 18.27 -36.05
N VAL A 662 10.46 18.88 -36.81
CA VAL A 662 9.47 19.85 -36.30
C VAL A 662 8.07 19.40 -36.68
N PHE A 663 7.24 19.14 -35.68
CA PHE A 663 5.85 18.71 -35.84
C PHE A 663 4.90 19.71 -35.20
N ILE A 664 3.96 20.24 -35.97
CA ILE A 664 2.97 21.19 -35.47
C ILE A 664 1.57 20.75 -35.89
N ILE A 665 0.70 20.52 -34.92
CA ILE A 665 -0.69 20.12 -35.16
C ILE A 665 -1.64 21.07 -34.45
N SER A 666 -2.48 21.75 -35.23
CA SER A 666 -3.57 22.55 -34.71
C SER A 666 -4.86 22.39 -35.52
N THR A 667 -6.01 22.30 -34.84
CA THR A 667 -7.31 22.41 -35.53
C THR A 667 -7.71 23.86 -35.79
N ASN A 668 -6.86 24.82 -35.42
CA ASN A 668 -7.03 26.25 -35.61
C ASN A 668 -5.80 26.87 -36.30
N ASN A 669 -5.42 28.12 -35.97
CA ASN A 669 -4.33 28.82 -36.64
C ASN A 669 -2.97 28.47 -36.05
N VAL A 670 -1.98 28.33 -36.92
CA VAL A 670 -0.56 28.23 -36.57
C VAL A 670 0.12 29.54 -36.98
N ARG A 671 0.73 30.26 -36.02
CA ARG A 671 1.35 31.58 -36.21
C ARG A 671 2.79 31.60 -35.68
N ILE A 672 3.76 31.51 -36.58
CA ILE A 672 5.20 31.61 -36.26
C ILE A 672 5.67 33.05 -36.57
N GLN A 673 5.68 33.91 -35.55
CA GLN A 673 5.69 35.36 -35.75
C GLN A 673 7.09 35.99 -35.82
N GLY A 674 8.13 35.28 -35.42
CA GLY A 674 9.53 35.68 -35.47
C GLY A 674 10.32 35.04 -36.61
N MET A 675 11.55 35.49 -36.77
CA MET A 675 12.54 34.88 -37.67
C MET A 675 13.94 35.02 -37.08
N SER A 676 14.82 34.08 -37.41
CA SER A 676 16.23 34.13 -37.10
C SER A 676 16.93 35.27 -37.87
N SER A 677 18.19 35.56 -37.52
CA SER A 677 19.02 36.53 -38.25
C SER A 677 19.25 36.17 -39.72
N PHE A 678 18.99 34.92 -40.10
CA PHE A 678 19.08 34.43 -41.48
C PHE A 678 17.73 34.46 -42.21
N GLY A 679 16.68 34.96 -41.55
CA GLY A 679 15.34 35.12 -42.13
C GLY A 679 14.46 33.86 -42.08
N PHE A 680 14.80 32.87 -41.25
CA PHE A 680 14.02 31.63 -41.11
C PHE A 680 13.11 31.67 -39.89
N SER A 681 11.83 31.37 -40.06
CA SER A 681 10.89 31.16 -38.95
C SER A 681 10.93 29.73 -38.41
N ILE A 682 11.23 28.74 -39.26
CA ILE A 682 11.47 27.35 -38.87
C ILE A 682 12.73 26.88 -39.62
N SER A 683 13.69 26.32 -38.89
CA SER A 683 14.87 25.70 -39.49
C SER A 683 15.24 24.39 -38.81
N THR A 684 15.42 23.35 -39.64
CA THR A 684 15.89 22.02 -39.26
C THR A 684 17.18 21.66 -40.00
N ALA A 685 17.99 22.67 -40.36
CA ALA A 685 19.19 22.45 -41.16
C ALA A 685 20.28 21.69 -40.38
N GLY A 686 20.82 20.62 -40.97
CA GLY A 686 21.94 19.87 -40.41
C GLY A 686 23.09 19.67 -41.39
N GLY A 687 24.31 19.54 -40.86
CA GLY A 687 25.52 19.25 -41.63
C GLY A 687 25.57 17.83 -42.22
N ALA A 688 24.90 16.87 -41.57
CA ALA A 688 24.75 15.48 -42.03
C ALA A 688 23.43 15.22 -42.79
N GLY A 689 22.47 16.16 -42.71
CA GLY A 689 21.12 16.06 -43.26
C GLY A 689 20.18 16.94 -42.45
N GLY A 690 19.13 17.48 -43.07
CA GLY A 690 18.12 18.26 -42.34
C GLY A 690 16.90 17.40 -41.95
N GLY A 691 16.28 17.73 -40.83
CA GLY A 691 15.07 17.05 -40.33
C GLY A 691 13.79 17.45 -41.09
N GLU A 692 12.73 16.70 -40.88
CA GLU A 692 11.39 16.94 -41.40
C GLU A 692 10.71 18.15 -40.75
N ILE A 693 9.91 18.86 -41.54
CA ILE A 693 9.00 19.89 -41.05
C ILE A 693 7.60 19.53 -41.51
N PHE A 694 6.70 19.24 -40.57
CA PHE A 694 5.30 18.95 -40.83
C PHE A 694 4.38 19.87 -40.03
N ILE A 695 3.40 20.45 -40.73
CA ILE A 695 2.42 21.35 -40.16
C ILE A 695 1.03 20.93 -40.61
N LEU A 696 0.17 20.55 -39.67
CA LEU A 696 -1.26 20.36 -39.87
C LEU A 696 -2.01 21.53 -39.22
N HIS A 697 -2.84 22.24 -40.00
CA HIS A 697 -3.59 23.39 -39.50
C HIS A 697 -5.05 23.40 -39.93
N GLY A 698 -5.93 23.91 -39.06
CA GLY A 698 -7.35 24.17 -39.34
C GLY A 698 -7.72 25.65 -39.53
N GLY A 699 -6.73 26.54 -39.68
CA GLY A 699 -7.01 27.93 -40.04
C GLY A 699 -7.86 28.04 -41.32
N GLN A 700 -8.92 28.86 -41.29
CA GLN A 700 -9.93 29.04 -42.36
C GLN A 700 -9.38 29.66 -43.67
N ASN A 701 -8.05 29.79 -43.81
CA ASN A 701 -7.34 30.47 -44.89
C ASN A 701 -6.09 29.68 -45.31
N PHE A 702 -5.36 30.20 -46.29
CA PHE A 702 -4.03 29.71 -46.68
C PHE A 702 -3.04 29.73 -45.51
N PHE A 703 -2.12 28.77 -45.51
CA PHE A 703 -0.87 28.92 -44.78
C PHE A 703 0.04 29.88 -45.56
N THR A 704 0.39 31.02 -44.97
CA THR A 704 1.17 32.08 -45.64
C THR A 704 2.61 32.10 -45.16
N ILE A 705 3.56 31.91 -46.08
CA ILE A 705 4.98 32.14 -45.79
C ILE A 705 5.29 33.61 -46.09
N GLY A 706 5.79 34.35 -45.11
CA GLY A 706 6.03 35.79 -45.18
C GLY A 706 5.01 36.68 -44.45
N ASP A 707 3.94 36.11 -43.89
CA ASP A 707 2.92 36.81 -43.10
C ASP A 707 2.24 35.85 -42.11
N ALA A 708 2.57 35.97 -40.82
CA ALA A 708 1.99 35.18 -39.73
C ALA A 708 0.84 35.89 -39.00
N SER A 709 0.28 36.97 -39.56
CA SER A 709 -0.79 37.74 -38.90
C SER A 709 -2.06 36.92 -38.66
N THR A 710 -2.34 35.97 -39.55
CA THR A 710 -3.54 35.13 -39.51
C THR A 710 -3.20 33.65 -39.37
N ASN A 711 -2.45 33.07 -40.31
CA ASN A 711 -2.05 31.66 -40.29
C ASN A 711 -0.85 31.47 -41.22
N GLY A 712 0.33 31.14 -40.67
CA GLY A 712 1.57 31.12 -41.43
C GLY A 712 2.83 31.50 -40.63
N THR A 713 3.89 31.84 -41.37
CA THR A 713 5.20 32.21 -40.82
C THR A 713 5.64 33.59 -41.29
N THR A 714 6.35 34.36 -40.47
CA THR A 714 6.87 35.69 -40.87
C THR A 714 8.05 35.59 -41.84
N GLY A 715 8.91 34.58 -41.66
CA GLY A 715 10.09 34.29 -42.46
C GLY A 715 9.98 32.97 -43.22
N ALA A 716 11.09 32.55 -43.83
CA ALA A 716 11.18 31.32 -44.61
C ALA A 716 11.14 30.06 -43.72
N ILE A 717 10.78 28.92 -44.32
CA ILE A 717 10.87 27.58 -43.71
C ILE A 717 11.95 26.81 -44.46
N THR A 718 12.92 26.21 -43.76
CA THR A 718 14.03 25.49 -44.39
C THR A 718 14.45 24.23 -43.66
N THR A 719 14.77 23.18 -44.42
CA THR A 719 15.45 21.96 -43.94
C THR A 719 16.94 21.97 -44.32
N GLY A 720 17.47 23.13 -44.75
CA GLY A 720 18.81 23.26 -45.32
C GLY A 720 18.89 22.80 -46.78
N GLN A 721 18.24 21.69 -47.13
CA GLN A 721 18.16 21.18 -48.51
C GLN A 721 16.98 21.79 -49.28
N PHE A 722 15.83 21.94 -48.62
CA PHE A 722 14.62 22.51 -49.20
C PHE A 722 14.26 23.79 -48.47
N THR A 723 13.71 24.77 -49.19
CA THR A 723 13.32 26.06 -48.61
C THR A 723 12.05 26.59 -49.26
N LEU A 724 11.07 26.93 -48.43
CA LEU A 724 9.91 27.73 -48.83
C LEU A 724 10.22 29.20 -48.53
N SER A 725 10.34 29.98 -49.60
CA SER A 725 10.65 31.42 -49.50
C SER A 725 9.39 32.22 -49.16
N PRO A 726 9.54 33.43 -48.59
CA PRO A 726 8.40 34.32 -48.31
C PRO A 726 7.58 34.68 -49.54
N PHE A 727 6.38 35.22 -49.30
CA PHE A 727 5.36 35.62 -50.26
C PHE A 727 4.70 34.46 -51.01
N GLN A 728 4.56 33.31 -50.33
CA GLN A 728 3.90 32.12 -50.85
C GLN A 728 2.66 31.80 -50.02
N GLN A 729 1.59 31.34 -50.66
CA GLN A 729 0.33 30.93 -50.02
C GLN A 729 -0.15 29.63 -50.64
N PHE A 730 -0.55 28.68 -49.79
CA PHE A 730 -1.08 27.39 -50.20
C PHE A 730 -2.05 26.84 -49.15
N TYR A 731 -2.96 25.96 -49.59
CA TYR A 731 -3.76 25.13 -48.68
C TYR A 731 -2.92 23.96 -48.20
N THR A 732 -2.44 23.15 -49.14
CA THR A 732 -1.55 22.02 -48.88
C THR A 732 -0.30 22.13 -49.75
N ARG A 733 0.88 21.82 -49.20
CA ARG A 733 2.17 21.87 -49.87
C ARG A 733 3.09 20.75 -49.40
N PHE A 734 3.66 20.04 -50.37
CA PHE A 734 4.75 19.09 -50.15
C PHE A 734 5.98 19.55 -50.95
N LEU A 735 7.14 19.67 -50.29
CA LEU A 735 8.42 20.00 -50.91
C LEU A 735 9.55 19.26 -50.19
N GLY A 736 9.98 18.13 -50.73
CA GLY A 736 10.97 17.29 -50.06
C GLY A 736 10.44 16.82 -48.72
N ASN A 737 11.20 17.08 -47.65
CA ASN A 737 10.82 16.84 -46.25
C ASN A 737 10.16 18.06 -45.58
N ILE A 738 9.47 18.91 -46.36
CA ILE A 738 8.58 19.96 -45.85
C ILE A 738 7.15 19.65 -46.28
N SER A 739 6.26 19.47 -45.31
CA SER A 739 4.85 19.14 -45.48
C SER A 739 3.97 20.14 -44.72
N ILE A 740 3.05 20.79 -45.42
CA ILE A 740 2.06 21.67 -44.80
C ILE A 740 0.69 21.26 -45.33
N VAL A 741 -0.24 20.97 -44.42
CA VAL A 741 -1.54 20.38 -44.73
C VAL A 741 -2.65 21.23 -44.09
N SER A 742 -3.61 21.66 -44.90
CA SER A 742 -4.81 22.35 -44.43
C SER A 742 -5.99 21.39 -44.31
N LEU A 743 -6.75 21.51 -43.24
CA LEU A 743 -8.00 20.77 -43.04
C LEU A 743 -9.15 21.18 -43.99
N PHE A 744 -9.00 22.26 -44.78
CA PHE A 744 -10.10 22.87 -45.56
C PHE A 744 -9.92 22.82 -47.11
N ASP A 745 -8.99 22.02 -47.64
CA ASP A 745 -8.80 21.91 -49.11
C ASP A 745 -9.96 21.15 -49.80
N GLY A 746 -10.60 21.79 -50.78
CA GLY A 746 -11.90 21.43 -51.39
C GLY A 746 -11.94 20.17 -52.27
N GLY A 747 -10.98 19.25 -52.13
CA GLY A 747 -11.00 17.90 -52.69
C GLY A 747 -11.23 16.80 -51.64
N VAL A 748 -11.23 17.16 -50.36
CA VAL A 748 -11.32 16.23 -49.21
C VAL A 748 -12.43 16.61 -48.23
N GLY A 749 -13.14 17.71 -48.52
CA GLY A 749 -14.18 18.30 -47.66
C GLY A 749 -15.57 17.71 -47.89
N SER A 750 -15.91 16.63 -47.18
CA SER A 750 -17.25 16.38 -46.60
C SER A 750 -17.33 15.04 -45.85
N ASP A 751 -16.43 14.10 -46.12
CA ASP A 751 -16.36 12.80 -45.42
C ASP A 751 -15.28 12.74 -44.32
N LEU A 752 -14.45 13.76 -44.16
CA LEU A 752 -13.41 13.84 -43.12
C LEU A 752 -13.91 14.35 -41.75
N PHE A 753 -15.15 14.84 -41.63
CA PHE A 753 -15.61 15.59 -40.44
C PHE A 753 -16.96 15.15 -39.88
N GLY A 754 -17.25 13.85 -39.95
CA GLY A 754 -18.33 13.23 -39.19
C GLY A 754 -17.86 12.78 -37.81
N THR A 755 -17.82 13.69 -36.82
CA THR A 755 -17.72 13.42 -35.35
C THR A 755 -16.64 12.49 -34.79
N GLU A 756 -15.75 11.90 -35.59
CA GLU A 756 -14.74 10.90 -35.16
C GLU A 756 -13.29 11.34 -35.45
N PHE A 757 -12.92 12.59 -35.12
CA PHE A 757 -11.55 13.12 -35.37
C PHE A 757 -10.61 13.08 -34.14
N TYR A 758 -10.89 12.25 -33.13
CA TYR A 758 -10.09 12.15 -31.89
C TYR A 758 -9.10 10.96 -31.86
N GLY A 759 -8.85 10.27 -32.98
CA GLY A 759 -7.92 9.14 -33.00
C GLY A 759 -7.28 8.92 -34.37
N LEU A 760 -6.14 9.58 -34.62
CA LEU A 760 -5.17 9.14 -35.62
C LEU A 760 -3.75 9.30 -35.04
N ASP A 761 -3.04 8.18 -35.03
CA ASP A 761 -1.62 8.00 -34.71
C ASP A 761 -0.78 8.43 -35.93
N PHE A 762 0.15 9.37 -35.76
CA PHE A 762 1.09 9.78 -36.82
C PHE A 762 2.39 8.99 -36.67
N ASP A 763 2.51 7.89 -37.41
CA ASP A 763 3.74 7.10 -37.53
C ASP A 763 4.71 7.78 -38.53
N LEU A 764 5.62 8.62 -38.01
CA LEU A 764 6.76 9.17 -38.75
C LEU A 764 7.95 8.24 -38.56
N GLY A 765 8.26 7.49 -39.60
CA GLY A 765 9.21 6.37 -39.55
C GLY A 765 10.53 6.66 -38.82
N LEU A 766 10.63 6.11 -37.62
CA LEU A 766 11.88 5.69 -36.97
C LEU A 766 11.83 4.17 -36.82
N ASP A 767 12.26 3.47 -37.87
CA ASP A 767 12.64 2.05 -37.77
C ASP A 767 13.93 1.95 -36.94
N ALA A 768 13.82 1.97 -35.60
CA ALA A 768 14.68 1.30 -34.60
C ALA A 768 14.46 1.92 -33.21
N ILE A 769 14.42 1.05 -32.18
CA ILE A 769 14.08 1.29 -30.75
C ILE A 769 12.57 1.08 -30.53
N GLU A 770 12.08 -0.16 -30.46
CA GLU A 770 11.95 -0.98 -29.23
C GLU A 770 11.30 -0.26 -28.05
N ASP A 771 10.07 -0.71 -27.71
CA ASP A 771 9.35 -0.60 -26.44
C ASP A 771 9.02 0.81 -25.90
N VAL A 772 7.75 1.23 -25.98
CA VAL A 772 7.20 2.27 -25.07
C VAL A 772 5.91 1.77 -24.42
N GLU A 773 5.91 1.83 -23.09
CA GLU A 773 4.93 1.29 -22.15
C GLU A 773 3.78 2.28 -21.92
N PHE A 774 2.55 1.76 -21.85
CA PHE A 774 1.31 2.51 -21.53
C PHE A 774 1.19 2.91 -20.03
N ASP A 775 2.28 3.24 -19.34
CA ASP A 775 2.31 3.20 -17.86
C ASP A 775 1.92 4.52 -17.12
N ASP A 776 1.84 5.71 -17.75
CA ASP A 776 1.77 7.00 -16.99
C ASP A 776 0.64 8.01 -17.35
N LEU A 777 -0.57 7.55 -17.69
CA LEU A 777 -1.77 8.42 -17.75
C LEU A 777 -2.63 8.26 -16.47
N ASP A 778 -2.45 9.12 -15.47
CA ASP A 778 -3.20 9.08 -14.20
C ASP A 778 -4.54 9.84 -14.30
N PHE A 779 -5.50 9.28 -15.05
CA PHE A 779 -6.88 9.77 -15.04
C PHE A 779 -7.52 9.52 -13.67
N SER A 780 -8.14 10.53 -13.06
CA SER A 780 -8.91 10.27 -11.86
C SER A 780 -10.13 9.40 -12.21
N ARG A 781 -10.56 8.53 -11.28
CA ARG A 781 -11.78 7.71 -11.45
C ARG A 781 -13.01 8.57 -11.77
N LEU A 782 -13.03 9.82 -11.31
CA LEU A 782 -14.10 10.76 -11.60
C LEU A 782 -14.07 11.21 -13.07
N ASP A 783 -12.90 11.52 -13.62
CA ASP A 783 -12.74 11.94 -15.02
C ASP A 783 -13.15 10.82 -15.98
N ILE A 784 -12.73 9.58 -15.67
CA ILE A 784 -13.15 8.40 -16.43
C ILE A 784 -14.68 8.24 -16.36
N ALA A 785 -15.29 8.43 -15.18
CA ALA A 785 -16.74 8.30 -15.01
C ALA A 785 -17.52 9.38 -15.79
N GLU A 786 -17.02 10.61 -15.80
CA GLU A 786 -17.60 11.72 -16.55
C GLU A 786 -17.47 11.50 -18.06
N ALA A 787 -16.30 11.09 -18.55
CA ALA A 787 -16.06 10.78 -19.95
C ALA A 787 -16.95 9.61 -20.44
N LEU A 788 -17.04 8.54 -19.66
CA LEU A 788 -17.96 7.43 -19.89
C LEU A 788 -19.42 7.92 -19.93
N GLY A 789 -19.82 8.80 -19.01
CA GLY A 789 -21.15 9.41 -18.97
C GLY A 789 -21.46 10.31 -20.17
N ALA A 790 -20.45 10.96 -20.73
CA ALA A 790 -20.54 11.80 -21.93
C ALA A 790 -20.59 10.98 -23.25
N GLY A 791 -20.40 9.66 -23.17
CA GLY A 791 -20.37 8.77 -24.34
C GLY A 791 -19.01 8.70 -25.01
N ASP A 792 -17.93 9.11 -24.34
CA ASP A 792 -16.56 8.90 -24.79
C ASP A 792 -16.13 7.47 -24.49
N TYR A 793 -16.12 6.63 -25.53
CA TYR A 793 -15.75 5.23 -25.40
C TYR A 793 -14.24 5.01 -25.28
N ALA A 794 -13.39 6.00 -25.60
CA ALA A 794 -11.95 5.90 -25.39
C ALA A 794 -11.61 5.78 -23.89
N ALA A 795 -12.47 6.32 -23.01
CA ALA A 795 -12.37 6.17 -21.57
C ALA A 795 -12.41 4.70 -21.08
N ILE A 796 -12.89 3.76 -21.90
CA ILE A 796 -12.83 2.32 -21.59
C ILE A 796 -11.38 1.82 -21.62
N LEU A 797 -10.54 2.34 -22.52
CA LEU A 797 -9.13 1.99 -22.57
C LEU A 797 -8.39 2.59 -21.38
N ALA A 798 -8.66 3.86 -21.04
CA ALA A 798 -8.13 4.49 -19.84
C ALA A 798 -8.50 3.70 -18.57
N LEU A 799 -9.71 3.13 -18.52
CA LEU A 799 -10.13 2.26 -17.43
C LEU A 799 -9.40 0.92 -17.40
N ASP A 800 -9.16 0.29 -18.55
CA ASP A 800 -8.37 -0.94 -18.62
C ASP A 800 -6.91 -0.69 -18.22
N THR A 801 -6.31 0.42 -18.67
CA THR A 801 -4.96 0.87 -18.30
C THR A 801 -4.88 1.19 -16.82
N LEU A 802 -5.84 1.93 -16.25
CA LEU A 802 -5.88 2.21 -14.81
C LEU A 802 -5.83 0.92 -13.98
N PHE A 803 -6.66 -0.07 -14.34
CA PHE A 803 -6.63 -1.36 -13.67
C PHE A 803 -5.32 -2.12 -13.95
N GLY A 804 -4.84 -2.10 -15.20
CA GLY A 804 -3.57 -2.67 -15.62
C GLY A 804 -2.42 -2.17 -14.75
N ASN A 805 -2.25 -0.86 -14.63
CA ASN A 805 -1.13 -0.23 -13.94
C ASN A 805 -1.17 -0.51 -12.43
N GLU A 806 -2.36 -0.60 -11.82
CA GLU A 806 -2.49 -1.07 -10.43
C GLU A 806 -1.93 -2.49 -10.24
N PHE A 807 -2.18 -3.41 -11.18
CA PHE A 807 -1.60 -4.74 -11.16
C PHE A 807 -0.12 -4.74 -11.53
N SER A 808 0.31 -3.98 -12.54
CA SER A 808 1.71 -3.85 -12.98
C SER A 808 2.59 -3.35 -11.84
N ARG A 809 2.17 -2.28 -11.15
CA ARG A 809 2.87 -1.70 -9.99
C ARG A 809 2.93 -2.67 -8.80
N PHE A 810 1.84 -3.40 -8.54
CA PHE A 810 1.78 -4.35 -7.42
C PHE A 810 2.57 -5.64 -7.67
N LEU A 811 2.58 -6.16 -8.90
CA LEU A 811 3.18 -7.45 -9.28
C LEU A 811 4.58 -7.32 -9.91
N GLY A 812 4.98 -6.13 -10.37
CA GLY A 812 6.22 -5.90 -11.11
C GLY A 812 6.22 -6.61 -12.47
N VAL A 813 5.18 -6.39 -13.27
CA VAL A 813 4.94 -7.05 -14.57
C VAL A 813 4.53 -6.03 -15.62
N ASN A 814 4.96 -6.25 -16.86
CA ASN A 814 4.68 -5.36 -17.99
C ASN A 814 3.51 -5.93 -18.81
N SER A 815 2.96 -5.12 -19.72
CA SER A 815 1.91 -5.53 -20.65
C SER A 815 2.29 -6.74 -21.51
N VAL A 816 1.30 -7.59 -21.78
CA VAL A 816 1.41 -8.84 -22.57
C VAL A 816 0.84 -8.65 -23.98
N ASN A 817 -0.07 -7.70 -24.18
CA ASN A 817 -0.61 -7.32 -25.49
C ASN A 817 -0.56 -5.80 -25.67
N ASP A 818 -0.60 -5.38 -26.94
CA ASP A 818 -0.67 -3.98 -27.35
C ASP A 818 -2.09 -3.66 -27.87
N LEU A 819 -3.14 -3.99 -27.12
CA LEU A 819 -4.50 -3.60 -27.48
C LEU A 819 -4.73 -2.17 -27.05
N ASN A 820 -4.57 -1.25 -28.01
CA ASN A 820 -4.60 0.20 -27.82
C ASN A 820 -5.92 0.87 -28.25
N SER A 821 -6.97 0.09 -28.52
CA SER A 821 -8.29 0.64 -28.88
C SER A 821 -9.44 -0.30 -28.49
N VAL A 822 -10.61 0.28 -28.26
CA VAL A 822 -11.85 -0.49 -28.01
C VAL A 822 -12.22 -1.34 -29.22
N GLU A 823 -11.88 -0.86 -30.42
CA GLU A 823 -12.01 -1.58 -31.67
C GLU A 823 -11.11 -2.81 -31.71
N ALA A 824 -9.84 -2.70 -31.28
CA ALA A 824 -8.93 -3.83 -31.18
C ALA A 824 -9.44 -4.87 -30.18
N ILE A 825 -9.97 -4.45 -29.04
CA ILE A 825 -10.63 -5.33 -28.06
C ILE A 825 -11.83 -6.03 -28.70
N GLY A 826 -12.76 -5.30 -29.34
CA GLY A 826 -13.93 -5.91 -29.96
C GLY A 826 -13.59 -6.83 -31.16
N ASN A 827 -12.54 -6.53 -31.91
CA ASN A 827 -12.01 -7.40 -32.97
C ASN A 827 -11.39 -8.67 -32.40
N MET A 828 -10.63 -8.56 -31.30
CA MET A 828 -10.13 -9.72 -30.55
C MET A 828 -11.30 -10.60 -30.07
N LEU A 829 -12.33 -10.02 -29.45
CA LEU A 829 -13.52 -10.75 -29.01
C LEU A 829 -14.27 -11.41 -30.18
N SER A 830 -14.27 -10.76 -31.35
CA SER A 830 -14.86 -11.31 -32.58
C SER A 830 -14.10 -12.51 -33.12
N ARG A 831 -12.75 -12.49 -33.08
CA ARG A 831 -11.92 -13.66 -33.42
C ARG A 831 -12.16 -14.81 -32.45
N LEU A 832 -12.15 -14.53 -31.14
CA LEU A 832 -12.42 -15.54 -30.11
C LEU A 832 -13.82 -16.15 -30.26
N ALA A 833 -14.82 -15.34 -30.65
CA ALA A 833 -16.15 -15.85 -30.94
C ALA A 833 -16.20 -16.83 -32.12
N GLN A 834 -15.38 -16.59 -33.14
CA GLN A 834 -15.26 -17.49 -34.30
C GLN A 834 -14.50 -18.76 -33.93
N GLU A 835 -13.41 -18.65 -33.17
CA GLU A 835 -12.54 -19.77 -32.82
C GLU A 835 -13.17 -20.73 -31.79
N THR A 836 -13.92 -20.18 -30.83
CA THR A 836 -14.46 -20.96 -29.70
C THR A 836 -15.95 -21.29 -29.85
N GLY A 837 -16.67 -20.58 -30.72
CA GLY A 837 -18.13 -20.63 -30.81
C GLY A 837 -18.86 -20.05 -29.60
N LYS A 838 -18.13 -19.42 -28.66
CA LYS A 838 -18.65 -18.71 -27.49
C LYS A 838 -18.46 -17.23 -27.69
N LYS A 839 -19.46 -16.40 -27.41
CA LYS A 839 -19.39 -14.95 -27.63
C LYS A 839 -19.02 -14.25 -26.32
N PRO A 840 -17.76 -13.81 -26.15
CA PRO A 840 -17.34 -13.14 -24.93
C PRO A 840 -17.64 -11.63 -24.96
N ALA A 841 -17.84 -11.05 -23.78
CA ALA A 841 -17.80 -9.61 -23.54
C ALA A 841 -16.88 -9.31 -22.34
N ILE A 842 -16.21 -8.15 -22.37
CA ILE A 842 -15.47 -7.62 -21.21
C ILE A 842 -16.35 -6.59 -20.53
N ILE A 843 -16.52 -6.74 -19.22
CA ILE A 843 -17.30 -5.86 -18.34
C ILE A 843 -16.33 -5.19 -17.38
N TYR A 844 -16.23 -3.87 -17.49
CA TYR A 844 -15.47 -3.03 -16.58
C TYR A 844 -16.41 -2.46 -15.51
N LEU A 845 -16.02 -2.59 -14.23
CA LEU A 845 -16.76 -2.06 -13.09
C LEU A 845 -15.87 -1.13 -12.28
N MET A 846 -16.15 0.17 -12.32
CA MET A 846 -15.45 1.22 -11.58
C MET A 846 -16.39 1.87 -10.59
N VAL A 847 -15.93 2.14 -9.36
CA VAL A 847 -16.77 2.75 -8.33
C VAL A 847 -16.07 3.93 -7.69
N ASP A 848 -16.78 5.06 -7.65
CA ASP A 848 -16.32 6.29 -7.02
C ASP A 848 -17.33 6.79 -5.96
N GLU A 849 -17.11 7.98 -5.42
CA GLU A 849 -17.96 8.58 -4.38
C GLU A 849 -19.33 9.06 -4.91
N GLN A 850 -19.49 9.19 -6.23
CA GLN A 850 -20.71 9.64 -6.88
C GLN A 850 -21.54 8.50 -7.45
N GLN A 851 -20.92 7.47 -8.05
CA GLN A 851 -21.62 6.38 -8.72
C GLN A 851 -20.79 5.11 -8.92
N LEU A 852 -21.47 4.06 -9.39
CA LEU A 852 -20.84 2.91 -10.06
C LEU A 852 -20.94 3.13 -11.57
N SER A 853 -19.80 3.06 -12.28
CA SER A 853 -19.70 3.11 -13.73
C SER A 853 -19.47 1.72 -14.29
N ILE A 854 -20.28 1.34 -15.29
CA ILE A 854 -20.23 0.05 -15.98
C ILE A 854 -19.92 0.33 -17.45
N ALA A 855 -18.87 -0.29 -17.98
CA ALA A 855 -18.61 -0.30 -19.42
C ALA A 855 -18.51 -1.75 -19.93
N ALA A 856 -19.14 -2.04 -21.08
CA ALA A 856 -19.11 -3.36 -21.68
C ALA A 856 -18.66 -3.29 -23.14
N VAL A 857 -17.62 -4.06 -23.48
CA VAL A 857 -17.13 -4.24 -24.85
C VAL A 857 -17.55 -5.61 -25.37
N THR A 858 -18.16 -5.64 -26.55
CA THR A 858 -18.71 -6.86 -27.18
C THR A 858 -18.10 -7.10 -28.57
N PRO A 859 -18.28 -8.30 -29.16
CA PRO A 859 -17.85 -8.56 -30.53
C PRO A 859 -18.59 -7.66 -31.53
N GLY A 860 -17.90 -7.12 -32.53
CA GLY A 860 -18.45 -6.18 -33.51
C GLY A 860 -19.58 -6.78 -34.38
N SER A 861 -20.54 -5.94 -34.78
CA SER A 861 -21.67 -6.33 -35.61
C SER A 861 -21.45 -5.99 -37.10
N ARG A 862 -21.69 -6.94 -38.01
CA ARG A 862 -21.58 -6.74 -39.46
C ARG A 862 -22.93 -6.32 -40.03
N THR A 863 -23.17 -5.01 -40.19
CA THR A 863 -24.29 -4.48 -41.00
C THR A 863 -23.77 -3.33 -41.86
N GLY A 864 -23.77 -3.50 -43.19
CA GLY A 864 -23.09 -2.60 -44.11
C GLY A 864 -23.90 -1.41 -44.62
N VAL A 865 -23.19 -0.37 -45.10
CA VAL A 865 -23.21 0.24 -46.44
C VAL A 865 -21.80 0.84 -46.64
N ALA A 866 -21.25 0.77 -47.86
CA ALA A 866 -19.89 1.20 -48.19
C ALA A 866 -19.61 2.68 -47.86
N GLY A 867 -18.61 2.92 -47.01
CA GLY A 867 -17.89 4.19 -46.85
C GLY A 867 -16.44 4.05 -47.35
N PRO A 868 -15.73 5.15 -47.69
CA PRO A 868 -14.46 5.09 -48.38
C PRO A 868 -13.36 4.50 -47.49
N GLY A 869 -12.68 3.47 -47.98
CA GLY A 869 -11.59 2.79 -47.28
C GLY A 869 -10.32 3.63 -47.18
N ILE A 870 -9.56 3.39 -46.12
CA ILE A 870 -8.23 3.98 -45.85
C ILE A 870 -7.28 3.66 -47.02
N LEU A 871 -6.79 4.70 -47.68
CA LEU A 871 -5.66 4.62 -48.60
C LEU A 871 -4.37 4.58 -47.77
N LYS A 872 -3.75 3.41 -47.65
CA LYS A 872 -2.34 3.32 -47.25
C LYS A 872 -1.48 3.84 -48.40
N PHE A 873 -0.78 4.96 -48.20
CA PHE A 873 0.29 5.38 -49.09
C PHE A 873 1.60 4.78 -48.59
N ASP A 874 2.07 3.75 -49.28
CA ASP A 874 3.40 3.17 -49.09
C ASP A 874 4.31 3.69 -50.23
N PRO A 875 5.32 4.53 -49.94
CA PRO A 875 6.26 5.03 -50.95
C PRO A 875 7.09 3.92 -51.61
N GLY A 876 7.17 2.72 -51.01
CA GLY A 876 7.94 1.57 -51.49
C GLY A 876 7.25 0.70 -52.55
N LEU A 877 5.96 0.91 -52.84
CA LEU A 877 5.18 -0.01 -53.69
C LEU A 877 5.32 0.16 -55.22
N PHE A 878 6.18 1.05 -55.73
CA PHE A 878 6.38 1.24 -57.17
C PHE A 878 7.54 0.45 -57.80
N SER A 879 7.91 -0.71 -57.25
CA SER A 879 9.06 -1.48 -57.73
C SER A 879 8.78 -2.86 -58.36
N SER A 880 7.57 -3.45 -58.32
CA SER A 880 7.40 -4.72 -59.04
C SER A 880 6.00 -5.01 -59.55
N THR A 881 5.97 -5.48 -60.79
CA THR A 881 4.82 -5.86 -61.58
C THR A 881 4.24 -7.19 -61.12
N GLN A 882 3.33 -7.22 -60.14
CA GLN A 882 2.32 -8.27 -60.01
C GLN A 882 0.98 -7.71 -59.49
N PRO A 883 -0.17 -8.12 -60.06
CA PRO A 883 -1.47 -7.61 -59.66
C PRO A 883 -1.90 -8.24 -58.32
N LEU A 884 -1.98 -7.40 -57.28
CA LEU A 884 -2.54 -7.72 -55.97
C LEU A 884 -4.03 -8.11 -56.09
N GLN A 885 -4.36 -9.28 -55.56
CA GLN A 885 -5.73 -9.77 -55.43
C GLN A 885 -6.34 -9.15 -54.16
N TYR A 886 -7.34 -8.31 -54.37
CA TYR A 886 -8.05 -7.53 -53.35
C TYR A 886 -8.94 -8.43 -52.49
N LEU A 887 -8.65 -8.58 -51.20
CA LEU A 887 -9.61 -9.01 -50.18
C LEU A 887 -9.79 -7.86 -49.19
N ALA A 888 -10.78 -7.01 -49.47
CA ALA A 888 -11.26 -6.04 -48.49
C ALA A 888 -11.80 -6.78 -47.26
N GLN A 889 -11.09 -6.67 -46.12
CA GLN A 889 -11.68 -7.03 -44.83
C GLN A 889 -12.57 -5.87 -44.39
N GLN A 890 -13.86 -6.16 -44.24
CA GLN A 890 -14.87 -5.24 -43.75
C GLN A 890 -14.69 -5.06 -42.23
N GLU A 891 -14.45 -3.83 -41.76
CA GLU A 891 -14.40 -3.52 -40.33
C GLU A 891 -15.81 -3.57 -39.72
N ALA A 892 -15.92 -4.17 -38.53
CA ALA A 892 -17.18 -4.33 -37.83
C ALA A 892 -17.44 -3.12 -36.92
N LYS A 893 -18.63 -2.54 -36.98
CA LYS A 893 -19.01 -1.44 -36.08
C LYS A 893 -19.19 -2.00 -34.67
N ILE A 894 -18.36 -1.55 -33.73
CA ILE A 894 -18.43 -1.88 -32.30
C ILE A 894 -19.16 -0.73 -31.59
N GLN A 895 -20.17 -1.06 -30.78
CA GLN A 895 -20.89 -0.08 -29.96
C GLN A 895 -20.80 -0.53 -28.50
N PRO A 896 -19.86 0.01 -27.72
CA PRO A 896 -19.76 -0.30 -26.30
C PRO A 896 -21.00 0.14 -25.54
N VAL A 897 -21.29 -0.53 -24.42
CA VAL A 897 -22.43 -0.19 -23.56
C VAL A 897 -21.90 0.44 -22.28
N VAL A 898 -22.29 1.68 -22.00
CA VAL A 898 -21.87 2.41 -20.80
C VAL A 898 -23.07 2.80 -19.94
N ARG A 899 -22.99 2.60 -18.63
CA ARG A 899 -24.05 2.90 -17.65
C ARG A 899 -23.45 3.48 -16.37
N GLY A 900 -23.97 4.61 -15.91
CA GLY A 900 -23.74 5.14 -14.56
C GLY A 900 -24.89 4.79 -13.62
N ILE A 901 -24.58 4.34 -12.41
CA ILE A 901 -25.52 3.91 -11.38
C ILE A 901 -25.29 4.72 -10.09
N PRO A 902 -25.85 5.94 -9.98
CA PRO A 902 -25.57 6.85 -8.85
C PRO A 902 -25.94 6.30 -7.48
N GLU A 903 -27.01 5.51 -7.41
CA GLU A 903 -27.45 4.85 -6.17
C GLU A 903 -26.46 3.81 -5.63
N ALA A 904 -25.57 3.28 -6.49
CA ALA A 904 -24.56 2.27 -6.17
C ALA A 904 -23.15 2.86 -6.00
N LYS A 905 -23.05 4.10 -5.56
CA LYS A 905 -21.78 4.71 -5.12
C LYS A 905 -21.07 3.92 -4.01
N ARG A 906 -19.77 4.14 -3.84
CA ARG A 906 -18.91 3.34 -2.94
C ARG A 906 -19.48 3.12 -1.54
N ALA A 907 -19.92 4.19 -0.88
CA ALA A 907 -20.50 4.14 0.47
C ALA A 907 -21.76 3.27 0.59
N ASN A 908 -22.51 3.06 -0.49
CA ASN A 908 -23.71 2.22 -0.52
C ASN A 908 -23.39 0.79 -0.99
N LEU A 909 -22.49 0.65 -1.97
CA LEU A 909 -22.15 -0.61 -2.61
C LEU A 909 -21.36 -1.53 -1.67
N MET A 910 -20.30 -1.00 -1.04
CA MET A 910 -19.36 -1.83 -0.26
C MET A 910 -20.04 -2.56 0.92
N PRO A 911 -20.94 -1.94 1.70
CA PRO A 911 -21.66 -2.66 2.74
C PRO A 911 -22.55 -3.81 2.23
N VAL A 912 -23.05 -3.73 0.99
CA VAL A 912 -23.83 -4.82 0.37
C VAL A 912 -22.91 -5.96 -0.06
N VAL A 913 -21.76 -5.63 -0.65
CA VAL A 913 -20.72 -6.59 -1.03
C VAL A 913 -20.22 -7.37 0.20
N GLU A 914 -19.91 -6.67 1.30
CA GLU A 914 -19.44 -7.28 2.54
C GLU A 914 -20.45 -8.26 3.15
N ARG A 915 -21.74 -7.88 3.20
CA ARG A 915 -22.80 -8.77 3.70
C ARG A 915 -22.99 -9.98 2.80
N PHE A 916 -22.95 -9.79 1.48
CA PHE A 916 -23.05 -10.88 0.51
C PHE A 916 -21.90 -11.88 0.68
N LEU A 917 -20.65 -11.39 0.74
CA LEU A 917 -19.47 -12.22 0.96
C LEU A 917 -19.52 -12.95 2.31
N THR A 918 -19.94 -12.26 3.37
CA THR A 918 -20.06 -12.83 4.72
C THR A 918 -21.10 -13.96 4.76
N ALA A 919 -22.25 -13.77 4.11
CA ALA A 919 -23.28 -14.80 4.04
C ALA A 919 -22.83 -16.02 3.24
N LEU A 920 -22.07 -15.82 2.15
CA LEU A 920 -21.59 -16.91 1.31
C LEU A 920 -20.42 -17.68 1.91
N LYS A 921 -19.53 -17.04 2.69
CA LYS A 921 -18.33 -17.70 3.24
C LYS A 921 -18.54 -18.37 4.60
N ASP A 922 -19.63 -18.09 5.32
CA ASP A 922 -19.91 -18.70 6.63
C ASP A 922 -20.43 -20.14 6.50
N PRO A 923 -19.67 -21.16 6.97
CA PRO A 923 -20.12 -22.56 6.95
C PRO A 923 -21.45 -22.82 7.68
N ARG A 924 -21.83 -21.96 8.63
CA ARG A 924 -23.07 -22.09 9.41
C ARG A 924 -24.30 -21.65 8.62
N GLN A 925 -24.11 -20.92 7.51
CA GLN A 925 -25.18 -20.40 6.66
C GLN A 925 -25.47 -21.29 5.44
N ARG A 926 -24.87 -22.49 5.33
CA ARG A 926 -25.01 -23.40 4.17
C ARG A 926 -26.45 -23.88 3.89
N THR A 927 -27.37 -23.65 4.81
CA THR A 927 -28.80 -23.99 4.69
C THR A 927 -29.71 -22.76 4.63
N SER A 928 -29.12 -21.56 4.50
CA SER A 928 -29.80 -20.28 4.60
C SER A 928 -29.75 -19.54 3.28
N ASP A 929 -30.87 -18.98 2.84
CA ASP A 929 -30.93 -18.12 1.64
C ASP A 929 -30.67 -16.64 1.97
N ALA A 930 -30.05 -16.33 3.11
CA ALA A 930 -29.79 -14.97 3.56
C ALA A 930 -28.96 -14.15 2.54
N TYR A 931 -28.07 -14.81 1.81
CA TYR A 931 -27.26 -14.17 0.75
C TYR A 931 -28.12 -13.65 -0.42
N LEU A 932 -29.31 -14.21 -0.64
CA LEU A 932 -30.11 -14.01 -1.85
C LEU A 932 -30.58 -12.55 -2.00
N LYS A 933 -30.88 -11.87 -0.88
CA LYS A 933 -31.30 -10.47 -0.90
C LYS A 933 -30.18 -9.56 -1.43
N ASP A 934 -28.98 -9.71 -0.89
CA ASP A 934 -27.83 -8.90 -1.32
C ASP A 934 -27.37 -9.33 -2.73
N ALA A 935 -27.44 -10.63 -3.07
CA ALA A 935 -27.18 -11.13 -4.42
C ALA A 935 -28.09 -10.50 -5.49
N GLN A 936 -29.37 -10.32 -5.17
CA GLN A 936 -30.34 -9.66 -6.05
C GLN A 936 -30.09 -8.17 -6.17
N GLN A 937 -29.70 -7.51 -5.08
CA GLN A 937 -29.37 -6.09 -5.13
C GLN A 937 -28.12 -5.84 -5.98
N LEU A 938 -27.09 -6.65 -5.79
CA LEU A 938 -25.86 -6.59 -6.59
C LEU A 938 -26.13 -6.91 -8.05
N TYR A 939 -26.98 -7.90 -8.37
CA TYR A 939 -27.39 -8.16 -9.75
C TYR A 939 -28.06 -6.93 -10.40
N ARG A 940 -28.97 -6.27 -9.68
CA ARG A 940 -29.66 -5.07 -10.16
C ARG A 940 -28.71 -3.92 -10.46
N TRP A 941 -27.66 -3.77 -9.68
CA TRP A 941 -26.66 -2.72 -9.91
C TRP A 941 -25.65 -3.11 -10.98
N LEU A 942 -25.10 -4.33 -10.95
CA LEU A 942 -23.92 -4.69 -11.73
C LEU A 942 -24.23 -5.31 -13.10
N VAL A 943 -25.39 -5.94 -13.28
CA VAL A 943 -25.67 -6.75 -14.50
C VAL A 943 -26.94 -6.30 -15.20
N ALA A 944 -28.03 -6.08 -14.45
CA ALA A 944 -29.32 -5.70 -15.04
C ALA A 944 -29.25 -4.47 -15.98
N PRO A 945 -28.42 -3.43 -15.74
CA PRO A 945 -28.38 -2.24 -16.60
C PRO A 945 -27.83 -2.47 -18.03
N ILE A 946 -27.11 -3.57 -18.25
CA ILE A 946 -26.47 -3.91 -19.53
C ILE A 946 -27.02 -5.22 -20.14
N GLU A 947 -27.91 -5.90 -19.42
CA GLU A 947 -28.32 -7.26 -19.75
C GLU A 947 -29.07 -7.37 -21.09
N SER A 948 -29.93 -6.41 -21.42
CA SER A 948 -30.70 -6.43 -22.68
C SER A 948 -29.79 -6.45 -23.91
N GLU A 949 -28.70 -5.71 -23.86
CA GLU A 949 -27.71 -5.58 -24.92
C GLU A 949 -26.87 -6.85 -25.04
N LEU A 950 -26.45 -7.42 -23.90
CA LEU A 950 -25.76 -8.71 -23.86
C LEU A 950 -26.62 -9.81 -24.48
N GLN A 951 -27.92 -9.85 -24.16
CA GLN A 951 -28.87 -10.81 -24.73
C GLN A 951 -29.11 -10.58 -26.22
N ALA A 952 -29.29 -9.33 -26.65
CA ALA A 952 -29.52 -8.98 -28.06
C ALA A 952 -28.35 -9.41 -28.96
N GLN A 953 -27.11 -9.34 -28.45
CA GLN A 953 -25.92 -9.76 -29.18
C GLN A 953 -25.59 -11.26 -29.04
N GLY A 954 -26.33 -11.98 -28.18
CA GLY A 954 -26.14 -13.40 -27.90
C GLY A 954 -24.85 -13.70 -27.13
N ILE A 955 -24.42 -12.77 -26.28
CA ILE A 955 -23.25 -12.95 -25.40
C ILE A 955 -23.52 -14.12 -24.45
N ASN A 956 -22.51 -14.95 -24.24
CA ASN A 956 -22.60 -16.13 -23.37
C ASN A 956 -21.37 -16.33 -22.46
N THR A 957 -20.36 -15.46 -22.56
CA THR A 957 -19.20 -15.41 -21.67
C THR A 957 -18.95 -13.97 -21.23
N LEU A 958 -18.77 -13.73 -19.93
CA LEU A 958 -18.50 -12.42 -19.34
C LEU A 958 -17.15 -12.46 -18.62
N MET A 959 -16.26 -11.54 -18.98
CA MET A 959 -15.00 -11.31 -18.28
C MET A 959 -15.13 -10.02 -17.49
N PHE A 960 -14.86 -10.06 -16.19
CA PHE A 960 -14.96 -8.89 -15.33
C PHE A 960 -13.57 -8.34 -15.02
N SER A 961 -13.35 -7.07 -15.33
CA SER A 961 -12.25 -6.27 -14.80
C SER A 961 -12.83 -5.26 -13.82
N MET A 962 -12.35 -5.27 -12.58
CA MET A 962 -13.03 -4.63 -11.46
C MET A 962 -12.09 -3.81 -10.57
N ASP A 963 -12.64 -2.73 -10.05
CA ASP A 963 -12.00 -1.84 -9.10
C ASP A 963 -11.79 -2.48 -7.72
N GLY A 964 -10.94 -1.86 -6.90
CA GLY A 964 -10.65 -2.27 -5.53
C GLY A 964 -11.92 -2.31 -4.66
N GLY A 965 -12.09 -3.43 -3.94
CA GLY A 965 -13.27 -3.80 -3.16
C GLY A 965 -14.23 -4.75 -3.89
N LEU A 966 -14.13 -4.86 -5.22
CA LEU A 966 -15.00 -5.72 -6.04
C LEU A 966 -14.27 -6.95 -6.60
N ARG A 967 -12.93 -6.99 -6.56
CA ARG A 967 -12.08 -8.03 -7.16
C ARG A 967 -12.30 -9.45 -6.59
N LEU A 968 -12.90 -9.57 -5.41
CA LEU A 968 -13.25 -10.85 -4.77
C LEU A 968 -14.75 -11.18 -4.83
N LEU A 969 -15.54 -10.42 -5.59
CA LEU A 969 -16.97 -10.64 -5.71
C LEU A 969 -17.26 -11.95 -6.47
N PRO A 970 -18.00 -12.92 -5.89
CA PRO A 970 -18.39 -14.15 -6.58
C PRO A 970 -19.52 -13.84 -7.58
N VAL A 971 -19.17 -13.26 -8.73
CA VAL A 971 -20.12 -12.81 -9.77
C VAL A 971 -21.04 -13.94 -10.25
N ALA A 972 -20.58 -15.18 -10.23
CA ALA A 972 -21.36 -16.38 -10.57
C ALA A 972 -22.62 -16.55 -9.68
N ALA A 973 -22.57 -16.08 -8.43
CA ALA A 973 -23.65 -16.16 -7.45
C ALA A 973 -24.57 -14.93 -7.40
N LEU A 974 -24.39 -13.94 -8.28
CA LEU A 974 -25.38 -12.88 -8.47
C LEU A 974 -26.69 -13.47 -8.99
N HIS A 975 -27.83 -12.93 -8.57
CA HIS A 975 -29.13 -13.57 -8.81
C HIS A 975 -30.18 -12.59 -9.34
N ASP A 976 -30.82 -12.90 -10.47
CA ASP A 976 -31.76 -11.96 -11.13
C ASP A 976 -33.18 -11.94 -10.50
N GLY A 977 -33.39 -12.78 -9.49
CA GLY A 977 -34.69 -13.03 -8.85
C GLY A 977 -35.35 -14.32 -9.30
N LYS A 978 -34.84 -14.96 -10.36
CA LYS A 978 -35.29 -16.26 -10.88
C LYS A 978 -34.16 -17.29 -10.95
N GLN A 979 -32.96 -16.88 -11.36
CA GLN A 979 -31.81 -17.76 -11.59
C GLN A 979 -30.49 -17.02 -11.30
N PHE A 980 -29.42 -17.78 -11.11
CA PHE A 980 -28.07 -17.24 -10.91
C PHE A 980 -27.41 -16.80 -12.22
N LEU A 981 -26.45 -15.87 -12.15
CA LEU A 981 -25.69 -15.38 -13.31
C LEU A 981 -24.97 -16.53 -14.04
N VAL A 982 -24.43 -17.49 -13.28
CA VAL A 982 -23.74 -18.68 -13.80
C VAL A 982 -24.65 -19.54 -14.70
N GLU A 983 -25.97 -19.52 -14.48
CA GLU A 983 -26.92 -20.27 -15.31
C GLU A 983 -27.07 -19.64 -16.72
N LYS A 984 -26.69 -18.37 -16.87
CA LYS A 984 -26.83 -17.59 -18.10
C LYS A 984 -25.51 -17.41 -18.84
N TYR A 985 -24.41 -17.16 -18.10
CA TYR A 985 -23.11 -16.83 -18.68
C TYR A 985 -21.98 -17.63 -18.05
N SER A 986 -20.98 -17.99 -18.87
CA SER A 986 -19.66 -18.36 -18.34
C SER A 986 -18.98 -17.09 -17.80
N THR A 987 -18.33 -17.16 -16.64
CA THR A 987 -17.74 -15.98 -16.00
C THR A 987 -16.25 -16.17 -15.72
N ALA A 988 -15.47 -15.09 -15.85
CA ALA A 988 -14.07 -15.03 -15.44
C ALA A 988 -13.68 -13.63 -14.94
N LEU A 989 -12.58 -13.55 -14.20
CA LEU A 989 -11.95 -12.33 -13.74
C LEU A 989 -10.68 -12.08 -14.56
N ILE A 990 -10.46 -10.83 -14.96
CA ILE A 990 -9.23 -10.40 -15.62
C ILE A 990 -8.70 -9.15 -14.92
N PRO A 991 -7.38 -9.03 -14.69
CA PRO A 991 -6.80 -7.81 -14.15
C PRO A 991 -6.96 -6.66 -15.14
N SER A 992 -6.43 -6.85 -16.36
CA SER A 992 -6.59 -5.99 -17.53
C SER A 992 -6.52 -6.89 -18.77
N VAL A 993 -7.12 -6.47 -19.89
CA VAL A 993 -7.01 -7.20 -21.16
C VAL A 993 -5.58 -7.19 -21.71
N ASN A 994 -4.81 -6.15 -21.41
CA ASN A 994 -3.41 -6.02 -21.82
C ASN A 994 -2.45 -6.85 -20.94
N LEU A 995 -2.86 -7.33 -19.77
CA LEU A 995 -2.03 -8.17 -18.90
C LEU A 995 -2.20 -9.70 -19.09
N ILE A 996 -3.11 -10.13 -19.96
CA ILE A 996 -3.44 -11.56 -20.15
C ILE A 996 -3.10 -12.04 -21.56
N ASP A 997 -2.66 -13.28 -21.74
CA ASP A 997 -2.47 -13.84 -23.09
C ASP A 997 -3.81 -14.20 -23.72
N THR A 998 -4.29 -13.40 -24.68
CA THR A 998 -5.63 -13.55 -25.24
C THR A 998 -5.73 -14.63 -26.32
N ARG A 999 -4.65 -15.34 -26.64
CA ARG A 999 -4.65 -16.35 -27.72
C ARG A 999 -5.32 -17.64 -27.26
N TYR A 1000 -6.29 -18.10 -28.03
CA TYR A 1000 -6.95 -19.38 -27.78
C TYR A 1000 -6.03 -20.57 -28.06
N ARG A 1001 -6.07 -21.56 -27.16
CA ARG A 1001 -5.48 -22.88 -27.39
C ARG A 1001 -6.42 -23.95 -26.88
N ASN A 1002 -6.72 -24.92 -27.74
CA ASN A 1002 -7.47 -26.10 -27.33
C ASN A 1002 -6.61 -27.00 -26.44
N ILE A 1003 -7.06 -27.25 -25.21
CA ILE A 1003 -6.32 -28.07 -24.22
C ILE A 1003 -6.87 -29.49 -24.04
N ARG A 1004 -7.93 -29.89 -24.74
CA ARG A 1004 -8.66 -31.16 -24.50
C ARG A 1004 -7.82 -32.43 -24.64
N ASP A 1005 -6.79 -32.39 -25.47
CA ASP A 1005 -5.89 -33.52 -25.76
C ASP A 1005 -4.52 -33.37 -25.07
N THR A 1006 -4.43 -32.53 -24.03
CA THR A 1006 -3.19 -32.28 -23.30
C THR A 1006 -3.06 -33.14 -22.05
N ARG A 1007 -1.88 -33.13 -21.42
CA ARG A 1007 -1.61 -33.89 -20.19
C ARG A 1007 -1.73 -33.03 -18.94
N VAL A 1008 -2.13 -33.66 -17.83
CA VAL A 1008 -2.26 -33.04 -16.51
C VAL A 1008 -1.13 -33.49 -15.57
N LEU A 1009 -0.53 -32.54 -14.87
CA LEU A 1009 0.30 -32.81 -13.69
C LEU A 1009 -0.51 -32.47 -12.44
N ALA A 1010 -0.90 -33.49 -11.67
CA ALA A 1010 -1.79 -33.35 -10.52
C ALA A 1010 -1.05 -33.65 -9.21
N MET A 1011 -0.78 -32.65 -8.38
CA MET A 1011 -0.02 -32.82 -7.14
C MET A 1011 -0.82 -32.36 -5.94
N GLY A 1012 -0.58 -32.91 -4.75
CA GLY A 1012 -1.28 -32.45 -3.55
C GLY A 1012 -0.80 -33.08 -2.25
N ALA A 1013 -1.34 -32.58 -1.13
CA ALA A 1013 -1.11 -33.15 0.19
C ALA A 1013 -2.42 -33.32 0.95
N ASP A 1014 -2.60 -34.47 1.59
CA ASP A 1014 -3.74 -34.76 2.45
C ASP A 1014 -3.43 -34.54 3.94
N THR A 1015 -2.15 -34.46 4.28
CA THR A 1015 -1.62 -34.37 5.64
C THR A 1015 -0.68 -33.19 5.75
N PHE A 1016 -0.85 -32.40 6.82
CA PHE A 1016 -0.10 -31.18 7.07
C PHE A 1016 0.35 -31.10 8.53
N THR A 1017 1.50 -30.47 8.78
CA THR A 1017 2.03 -30.30 10.15
C THR A 1017 1.25 -29.23 10.92
N ASN A 1018 0.88 -28.14 10.23
CA ASN A 1018 0.34 -26.92 10.84
C ASN A 1018 -1.02 -26.50 10.24
N GLN A 1019 -1.65 -27.34 9.42
CA GLN A 1019 -2.94 -27.05 8.77
C GLN A 1019 -3.93 -28.21 8.95
N THR A 1020 -5.21 -27.96 8.66
CA THR A 1020 -6.24 -29.01 8.72
C THR A 1020 -6.01 -30.04 7.61
N PRO A 1021 -6.04 -31.35 7.90
CA PRO A 1021 -5.94 -32.39 6.86
C PRO A 1021 -7.00 -32.25 5.77
N LEU A 1022 -6.63 -32.60 4.53
CA LEU A 1022 -7.49 -32.58 3.34
C LEU A 1022 -7.69 -34.01 2.81
N PRO A 1023 -8.48 -34.85 3.50
CA PRO A 1023 -8.61 -36.27 3.18
C PRO A 1023 -9.17 -36.58 1.79
N ALA A 1024 -9.81 -35.64 1.10
CA ALA A 1024 -10.30 -35.83 -0.27
C ALA A 1024 -9.21 -35.76 -1.35
N VAL A 1025 -8.07 -35.14 -1.06
CA VAL A 1025 -6.99 -34.90 -2.04
C VAL A 1025 -6.57 -36.18 -2.79
N PRO A 1026 -6.33 -37.33 -2.14
CA PRO A 1026 -5.94 -38.54 -2.86
C PRO A 1026 -7.03 -39.02 -3.83
N THR A 1027 -8.30 -38.85 -3.46
CA THR A 1027 -9.44 -39.18 -4.34
C THR A 1027 -9.56 -38.18 -5.48
N GLU A 1028 -9.37 -36.89 -5.22
CA GLU A 1028 -9.40 -35.82 -6.22
C GLU A 1028 -8.34 -36.05 -7.31
N LEU A 1029 -7.07 -36.26 -6.93
CA LEU A 1029 -5.98 -36.51 -7.88
C LEU A 1029 -6.26 -37.77 -8.72
N LYS A 1030 -6.78 -38.83 -8.10
CA LYS A 1030 -7.13 -40.07 -8.79
C LYS A 1030 -8.21 -39.83 -9.85
N VAL A 1031 -9.28 -39.12 -9.51
CA VAL A 1031 -10.40 -38.83 -10.43
C VAL A 1031 -9.94 -38.01 -11.63
N ILE A 1032 -9.05 -37.04 -11.41
CA ILE A 1032 -8.47 -36.23 -12.49
C ILE A 1032 -7.71 -37.14 -13.48
N LEU A 1033 -6.90 -38.07 -13.00
CA LEU A 1033 -6.12 -38.99 -13.84
C LEU A 1033 -6.95 -40.10 -14.50
N GLU A 1034 -8.16 -40.40 -14.02
CA GLU A 1034 -9.11 -41.27 -14.71
C GLU A 1034 -9.77 -40.59 -15.93
N GLU A 1035 -9.78 -39.26 -15.94
CA GLU A 1035 -10.31 -38.44 -17.04
C GLU A 1035 -9.22 -37.93 -17.99
N TRP A 1036 -8.02 -37.67 -17.48
CA TRP A 1036 -6.93 -37.02 -18.21
C TRP A 1036 -5.64 -37.83 -18.20
N PRO A 1037 -4.92 -37.94 -19.35
CA PRO A 1037 -3.59 -38.53 -19.35
C PRO A 1037 -2.64 -37.65 -18.52
N GLY A 1038 -1.85 -38.24 -17.64
CA GLY A 1038 -1.05 -37.44 -16.72
C GLY A 1038 -0.28 -38.23 -15.68
N GLN A 1039 0.28 -37.50 -14.72
CA GLN A 1039 0.93 -38.05 -13.54
C GLN A 1039 0.46 -37.33 -12.28
N SER A 1040 0.53 -38.03 -11.15
CA SER A 1040 0.22 -37.44 -9.85
C SER A 1040 1.25 -37.73 -8.78
N PHE A 1041 1.45 -36.76 -7.88
CA PHE A 1041 2.38 -36.85 -6.75
C PHE A 1041 1.69 -36.42 -5.47
N LEU A 1042 1.80 -37.23 -4.42
CA LEU A 1042 1.08 -37.04 -3.16
C LEU A 1042 2.06 -36.89 -1.99
N ASN A 1043 1.75 -35.99 -1.05
CA ASN A 1043 2.44 -35.81 0.23
C ASN A 1043 3.96 -35.63 0.07
N GLN A 1044 4.77 -36.62 0.44
CA GLN A 1044 6.23 -36.54 0.40
C GLN A 1044 6.78 -36.37 -1.02
N GLU A 1045 6.02 -36.76 -2.05
CA GLU A 1045 6.39 -36.52 -3.45
C GLU A 1045 5.89 -35.17 -3.96
N PHE A 1046 4.97 -34.51 -3.25
CA PHE A 1046 4.49 -33.17 -3.55
C PHE A 1046 5.46 -32.11 -3.02
N THR A 1047 6.51 -31.85 -3.81
CA THR A 1047 7.57 -30.89 -3.49
C THR A 1047 7.81 -29.93 -4.66
N VAL A 1048 8.34 -28.72 -4.36
CA VAL A 1048 8.73 -27.74 -5.38
C VAL A 1048 9.75 -28.33 -6.35
N GLN A 1049 10.74 -29.07 -5.83
CA GLN A 1049 11.76 -29.71 -6.65
C GLN A 1049 11.16 -30.71 -7.65
N ARG A 1050 10.18 -31.52 -7.22
CA ARG A 1050 9.51 -32.47 -8.11
C ARG A 1050 8.67 -31.76 -9.16
N LEU A 1051 7.91 -30.73 -8.77
CA LEU A 1051 7.14 -29.90 -9.70
C LEU A 1051 8.03 -29.32 -10.80
N THR A 1052 9.17 -28.71 -10.43
CA THR A 1052 10.14 -28.16 -11.38
C THR A 1052 10.73 -29.25 -12.27
N GLN A 1053 11.09 -30.41 -11.71
CA GLN A 1053 11.65 -31.52 -12.47
C GLN A 1053 10.68 -32.04 -13.55
N GLU A 1054 9.42 -32.26 -13.20
CA GLU A 1054 8.38 -32.74 -14.14
C GLU A 1054 8.09 -31.70 -15.22
N ARG A 1055 8.11 -30.41 -14.85
CA ARG A 1055 7.94 -29.32 -15.80
C ARG A 1055 9.06 -29.19 -16.81
N LEU A 1056 10.31 -29.33 -16.37
CA LEU A 1056 11.48 -29.29 -17.26
C LEU A 1056 11.56 -30.51 -18.21
N GLN A 1057 10.99 -31.66 -17.84
CA GLN A 1057 10.87 -32.82 -18.73
C GLN A 1057 9.84 -32.62 -19.86
N GLY A 1058 9.03 -31.56 -19.77
CA GLY A 1058 8.12 -31.10 -20.82
C GLY A 1058 6.76 -31.80 -20.85
N GLY A 1059 5.75 -31.03 -21.29
CA GLY A 1059 4.47 -31.57 -21.76
C GLY A 1059 3.36 -31.74 -20.73
N TYR A 1060 3.26 -30.84 -19.73
CA TYR A 1060 2.04 -30.69 -18.91
C TYR A 1060 1.49 -29.26 -19.03
N PRO A 1061 0.60 -28.98 -19.99
CA PRO A 1061 -0.08 -27.69 -20.13
C PRO A 1061 -1.13 -27.42 -19.04
N ILE A 1062 -1.49 -28.44 -18.25
CA ILE A 1062 -2.41 -28.31 -17.11
C ILE A 1062 -1.68 -28.73 -15.84
N ILE A 1063 -1.70 -27.87 -14.83
CA ILE A 1063 -1.18 -28.16 -13.49
C ILE A 1063 -2.33 -28.03 -12.49
N HIS A 1064 -2.44 -29.01 -11.62
CA HIS A 1064 -3.42 -29.05 -10.55
C HIS A 1064 -2.69 -29.24 -9.22
N LEU A 1065 -2.84 -28.29 -8.30
CA LEU A 1065 -2.31 -28.37 -6.94
C LEU A 1065 -3.45 -28.43 -5.93
N ALA A 1066 -3.56 -29.56 -5.24
CA ALA A 1066 -4.55 -29.78 -4.19
C ALA A 1066 -3.90 -29.64 -2.81
N THR A 1067 -3.90 -28.41 -2.31
CA THR A 1067 -3.21 -28.02 -1.06
C THR A 1067 -3.70 -26.69 -0.50
N HIS A 1068 -3.35 -26.39 0.75
CA HIS A 1068 -3.55 -25.08 1.35
C HIS A 1068 -2.70 -24.00 0.66
N ALA A 1069 -3.34 -22.94 0.21
CA ALA A 1069 -2.70 -21.68 -0.14
C ALA A 1069 -3.38 -20.52 0.59
N ASP A 1070 -2.61 -19.52 1.00
CA ASP A 1070 -3.13 -18.36 1.73
C ASP A 1070 -2.72 -17.07 1.01
N PHE A 1071 -3.71 -16.25 0.65
CA PHE A 1071 -3.52 -14.89 0.13
C PHE A 1071 -3.80 -13.91 1.28
N ALA A 1072 -2.72 -13.43 1.88
CA ALA A 1072 -2.72 -12.64 3.12
C ALA A 1072 -2.47 -11.15 2.85
N PRO A 1073 -3.01 -10.24 3.68
CA PRO A 1073 -2.79 -8.79 3.58
C PRO A 1073 -1.32 -8.37 3.67
N GLY A 1074 -1.00 -7.22 3.09
CA GLY A 1074 0.32 -6.60 3.11
C GLY A 1074 1.18 -7.00 1.90
N ARG A 1075 2.45 -7.32 2.14
CA ARG A 1075 3.42 -7.62 1.06
C ARG A 1075 3.10 -8.98 0.43
N LEU A 1076 3.42 -9.14 -0.87
CA LEU A 1076 3.32 -10.42 -1.59
C LEU A 1076 4.00 -11.61 -0.87
N THR A 1077 5.04 -11.36 -0.08
CA THR A 1077 5.76 -12.38 0.71
C THR A 1077 4.93 -13.00 1.84
N ASN A 1078 3.82 -12.37 2.22
CA ASN A 1078 2.91 -12.90 3.25
C ASN A 1078 2.00 -14.02 2.70
N SER A 1079 1.80 -14.05 1.38
CA SER A 1079 0.97 -15.05 0.71
C SER A 1079 1.78 -16.24 0.24
N TYR A 1080 1.27 -17.47 0.38
CA TYR A 1080 2.03 -18.68 0.09
C TYR A 1080 1.19 -19.89 -0.37
N ILE A 1081 1.83 -20.84 -1.05
CA ILE A 1081 1.34 -22.19 -1.33
C ILE A 1081 2.13 -23.17 -0.44
N GLU A 1082 1.43 -24.01 0.34
CA GLU A 1082 2.07 -25.02 1.20
C GLU A 1082 2.23 -26.36 0.45
N PHE A 1083 3.45 -26.92 0.45
CA PHE A 1083 3.78 -28.20 -0.17
C PHE A 1083 3.81 -29.33 0.87
N GLY A 1084 3.74 -30.59 0.42
CA GLY A 1084 3.57 -31.76 1.30
C GLY A 1084 4.75 -32.04 2.25
N ASN A 1085 5.89 -31.41 2.04
CA ASN A 1085 7.05 -31.40 2.94
C ASN A 1085 7.05 -30.22 3.94
N SER A 1086 5.91 -29.53 4.12
CA SER A 1086 5.77 -28.29 4.91
C SER A 1086 6.56 -27.08 4.36
N GLN A 1087 7.12 -27.18 3.15
CA GLN A 1087 7.72 -26.02 2.46
C GLN A 1087 6.61 -25.05 2.04
N ARG A 1088 6.83 -23.76 2.25
CA ARG A 1088 5.92 -22.70 1.76
C ARG A 1088 6.61 -21.94 0.64
N LEU A 1089 5.93 -21.85 -0.51
CA LEU A 1089 6.38 -21.07 -1.66
C LEU A 1089 5.56 -19.78 -1.70
N ASN A 1090 6.21 -18.63 -1.50
CA ASN A 1090 5.50 -17.35 -1.51
C ASN A 1090 5.17 -16.88 -2.94
N LEU A 1091 4.23 -15.94 -3.10
CA LEU A 1091 3.77 -15.48 -4.42
C LEU A 1091 4.90 -15.00 -5.36
N PRO A 1092 5.92 -14.25 -4.90
CA PRO A 1092 7.07 -13.90 -5.74
C PRO A 1092 7.82 -15.13 -6.26
N GLN A 1093 8.02 -16.15 -5.41
CA GLN A 1093 8.69 -17.39 -5.78
C GLN A 1093 7.87 -18.28 -6.73
N VAL A 1094 6.54 -18.11 -6.82
CA VAL A 1094 5.73 -18.83 -7.81
C VAL A 1094 6.14 -18.47 -9.24
N ARG A 1095 6.57 -17.21 -9.48
CA ARG A 1095 7.06 -16.74 -10.79
C ARG A 1095 8.38 -17.40 -11.20
N GLU A 1096 9.15 -17.91 -10.24
CA GLU A 1096 10.41 -18.63 -10.48
C GLU A 1096 10.18 -20.08 -10.93
N LEU A 1097 8.95 -20.60 -10.81
CA LEU A 1097 8.61 -21.93 -11.32
C LEU A 1097 8.63 -21.94 -12.86
N PRO A 1098 9.09 -23.03 -13.50
CA PRO A 1098 9.11 -23.16 -14.96
C PRO A 1098 7.70 -23.43 -15.52
N LEU A 1099 6.79 -22.45 -15.38
CA LEU A 1099 5.40 -22.51 -15.83
C LEU A 1099 5.23 -22.00 -17.28
N ARG A 1100 6.15 -21.15 -17.76
CA ARG A 1100 6.16 -20.66 -19.15
C ARG A 1100 6.89 -21.60 -20.10
N GLU A 1101 8.03 -22.14 -19.67
CA GLU A 1101 8.92 -22.98 -20.49
C GLU A 1101 9.03 -24.41 -19.94
N PRO A 1102 9.33 -25.44 -20.77
CA PRO A 1102 9.46 -25.42 -22.24
C PRO A 1102 8.10 -25.51 -22.97
N THR A 1103 6.99 -25.64 -22.25
CA THR A 1103 5.63 -25.61 -22.80
C THR A 1103 4.76 -24.79 -21.86
N PRO A 1104 4.13 -23.69 -22.34
CA PRO A 1104 3.31 -22.83 -21.49
C PRO A 1104 2.19 -23.60 -20.79
N VAL A 1105 1.99 -23.29 -19.50
CA VAL A 1105 0.86 -23.77 -18.72
C VAL A 1105 -0.38 -22.94 -19.09
N GLU A 1106 -1.37 -23.64 -19.64
CA GLU A 1106 -2.64 -23.09 -20.09
C GLU A 1106 -3.67 -23.01 -18.97
N LEU A 1107 -3.53 -23.84 -17.92
CA LEU A 1107 -4.39 -23.86 -16.74
C LEU A 1107 -3.61 -24.26 -15.48
N PHE A 1108 -3.61 -23.38 -14.48
CA PHE A 1108 -3.07 -23.62 -13.15
C PHE A 1108 -4.21 -23.64 -12.12
N THR A 1109 -4.48 -24.80 -11.52
CA THR A 1109 -5.57 -24.95 -10.55
C THR A 1109 -5.01 -25.05 -9.14
N LEU A 1110 -5.50 -24.21 -8.24
CA LEU A 1110 -5.26 -24.31 -6.80
C LEU A 1110 -6.57 -24.69 -6.11
N SER A 1111 -6.70 -25.94 -5.67
CA SER A 1111 -7.99 -26.49 -5.25
C SER A 1111 -8.36 -26.24 -3.78
N ALA A 1112 -7.47 -25.68 -2.95
CA ALA A 1112 -7.79 -25.30 -1.56
C ALA A 1112 -7.11 -24.00 -1.10
N CYS A 1113 -7.42 -22.87 -1.76
CA CYS A 1113 -6.97 -21.55 -1.33
C CYS A 1113 -7.89 -20.90 -0.29
N ARG A 1114 -7.30 -20.05 0.55
CA ARG A 1114 -7.98 -19.00 1.29
C ARG A 1114 -7.52 -17.65 0.75
N THR A 1115 -8.46 -16.74 0.54
CA THR A 1115 -8.17 -15.32 0.28
C THR A 1115 -8.72 -14.46 1.41
N SER A 1116 -7.91 -13.53 1.90
CA SER A 1116 -8.33 -12.57 2.90
C SER A 1116 -9.23 -11.52 2.26
N VAL A 1117 -10.48 -11.43 2.74
CA VAL A 1117 -11.51 -10.51 2.22
C VAL A 1117 -11.42 -9.18 2.95
N GLY A 1118 -11.45 -8.06 2.22
CA GLY A 1118 -11.51 -6.70 2.77
C GLY A 1118 -10.18 -5.96 2.81
N ASP A 1119 -9.14 -6.45 2.12
CA ASP A 1119 -7.84 -5.82 2.02
C ASP A 1119 -7.38 -5.74 0.56
N VAL A 1120 -7.10 -4.52 0.07
CA VAL A 1120 -6.80 -4.25 -1.35
C VAL A 1120 -5.57 -5.02 -1.83
N SER A 1121 -4.56 -5.23 -0.98
CA SER A 1121 -3.36 -5.99 -1.36
C SER A 1121 -3.62 -7.50 -1.51
N SER A 1122 -4.52 -8.07 -0.69
CA SER A 1122 -4.99 -9.45 -0.83
C SER A 1122 -5.80 -9.64 -2.10
N GLU A 1123 -6.62 -8.64 -2.46
CA GLU A 1123 -7.38 -8.62 -3.71
C GLU A 1123 -6.47 -8.58 -4.93
N LEU A 1124 -5.46 -7.72 -4.93
CA LEU A 1124 -4.47 -7.62 -6.00
C LEU A 1124 -3.66 -8.92 -6.13
N GLY A 1125 -3.23 -9.52 -5.03
CA GLY A 1125 -2.51 -10.81 -5.04
C GLY A 1125 -3.35 -11.96 -5.63
N PHE A 1126 -4.65 -11.99 -5.34
CA PHE A 1126 -5.55 -13.01 -5.88
C PHE A 1126 -5.96 -12.75 -7.34
N ALA A 1127 -6.47 -11.55 -7.66
CA ALA A 1127 -6.90 -11.19 -9.01
C ALA A 1127 -5.73 -11.11 -10.01
N GLY A 1128 -4.50 -10.95 -9.49
CA GLY A 1128 -3.25 -11.02 -10.24
C GLY A 1128 -2.65 -12.41 -10.37
N LEU A 1129 -3.24 -13.47 -9.80
CA LEU A 1129 -2.62 -14.80 -9.66
C LEU A 1129 -2.12 -15.39 -11.00
N ALA A 1130 -2.92 -15.29 -12.06
CA ALA A 1130 -2.54 -15.80 -13.38
C ALA A 1130 -1.31 -15.07 -13.94
N VAL A 1131 -1.32 -13.73 -13.83
CA VAL A 1131 -0.22 -12.85 -14.27
C VAL A 1131 1.04 -13.12 -13.46
N GLN A 1132 0.92 -13.17 -12.13
CA GLN A 1132 2.01 -13.45 -11.19
C GLN A 1132 2.65 -14.82 -11.44
N SER A 1133 1.84 -15.84 -11.70
CA SER A 1133 2.32 -17.20 -11.99
C SER A 1133 2.83 -17.35 -13.44
N GLY A 1134 2.60 -16.34 -14.29
CA GLY A 1134 2.95 -16.37 -15.70
C GLY A 1134 2.17 -17.43 -16.51
N VAL A 1135 0.99 -17.83 -16.04
CA VAL A 1135 0.12 -18.82 -16.69
C VAL A 1135 -1.04 -18.12 -17.39
N LYS A 1136 -1.63 -18.74 -18.42
CA LYS A 1136 -2.75 -18.11 -19.12
C LYS A 1136 -4.02 -18.00 -18.28
N SER A 1137 -4.28 -19.03 -17.46
CA SER A 1137 -5.46 -19.09 -16.61
C SER A 1137 -5.10 -19.71 -15.26
N ALA A 1138 -5.59 -19.09 -14.21
CA ALA A 1138 -5.62 -19.69 -12.88
C ALA A 1138 -7.06 -19.99 -12.46
N THR A 1139 -7.27 -21.06 -11.70
CA THR A 1139 -8.54 -21.35 -11.01
C THR A 1139 -8.24 -21.52 -9.54
N ALA A 1140 -8.85 -20.70 -8.70
CA ALA A 1140 -8.59 -20.65 -7.26
C ALA A 1140 -9.87 -20.33 -6.48
N SER A 1141 -9.87 -20.65 -5.19
CA SER A 1141 -11.00 -20.37 -4.29
C SER A 1141 -10.88 -19.01 -3.59
N LEU A 1142 -12.00 -18.29 -3.54
CA LEU A 1142 -12.16 -16.97 -2.91
C LEU A 1142 -12.17 -17.01 -1.38
N TRP A 1143 -12.50 -18.15 -0.77
CA TRP A 1143 -12.55 -18.36 0.68
C TRP A 1143 -12.27 -19.82 1.04
N TYR A 1144 -12.21 -20.13 2.35
CA TYR A 1144 -12.06 -21.50 2.83
C TYR A 1144 -13.21 -22.39 2.35
N VAL A 1145 -12.86 -23.27 1.40
CA VAL A 1145 -13.76 -24.28 0.84
C VAL A 1145 -13.77 -25.54 1.68
N SER A 1146 -14.91 -26.22 1.68
CA SER A 1146 -15.02 -27.57 2.26
C SER A 1146 -14.38 -28.60 1.33
N ASP A 1147 -13.59 -29.51 1.90
CA ASP A 1147 -12.90 -30.61 1.21
C ASP A 1147 -13.86 -31.44 0.31
N GLU A 1148 -15.06 -31.75 0.81
CA GLU A 1148 -16.10 -32.46 0.05
C GLU A 1148 -16.66 -31.68 -1.15
N GLY A 1149 -16.77 -30.36 -1.01
CA GLY A 1149 -17.27 -29.46 -2.05
C GLY A 1149 -16.24 -29.27 -3.15
N THR A 1150 -14.96 -29.13 -2.78
CA THR A 1150 -13.84 -29.09 -3.72
C THR A 1150 -13.76 -30.37 -4.53
N LEU A 1151 -13.79 -31.55 -3.87
CA LEU A 1151 -13.79 -32.83 -4.55
C LEU A 1151 -14.93 -32.92 -5.58
N ALA A 1152 -16.14 -32.50 -5.19
CA ALA A 1152 -17.30 -32.49 -6.06
C ALA A 1152 -17.12 -31.57 -7.28
N LEU A 1153 -16.70 -30.33 -7.04
CA LEU A 1153 -16.54 -29.33 -8.08
C LEU A 1153 -15.41 -29.71 -9.05
N MET A 1154 -14.23 -30.09 -8.55
CA MET A 1154 -13.07 -30.43 -9.37
C MET A 1154 -13.32 -31.70 -10.19
N SER A 1155 -13.99 -32.70 -9.62
CA SER A 1155 -14.39 -33.89 -10.36
C SER A 1155 -15.30 -33.55 -11.56
N GLU A 1156 -16.31 -32.69 -11.37
CA GLU A 1156 -17.14 -32.24 -12.50
C GLU A 1156 -16.41 -31.28 -13.44
N PHE A 1157 -15.54 -30.41 -12.92
CA PHE A 1157 -14.79 -29.46 -13.74
C PHE A 1157 -13.90 -30.18 -14.74
N TYR A 1158 -13.06 -31.13 -14.29
CA TYR A 1158 -12.17 -31.88 -15.19
C TYR A 1158 -12.92 -32.79 -16.17
N LYS A 1159 -14.07 -33.32 -15.78
CA LYS A 1159 -14.99 -34.04 -16.69
C LYS A 1159 -15.54 -33.13 -17.79
N ASN A 1160 -16.00 -31.93 -17.43
CA ASN A 1160 -16.54 -30.97 -18.39
C ASN A 1160 -15.44 -30.31 -19.24
N LEU A 1161 -14.22 -30.17 -18.71
CA LEU A 1161 -13.07 -29.56 -19.38
C LEU A 1161 -12.65 -30.32 -20.65
N ARG A 1162 -12.91 -31.63 -20.71
CA ARG A 1162 -12.70 -32.47 -21.90
C ARG A 1162 -13.64 -32.15 -23.06
N GLN A 1163 -14.79 -31.54 -22.76
CA GLN A 1163 -15.88 -31.37 -23.71
C GLN A 1163 -16.09 -29.90 -24.06
N ALA A 1164 -16.06 -29.02 -23.05
CA ALA A 1164 -16.36 -27.61 -23.19
C ALA A 1164 -15.39 -26.87 -24.14
N PRO A 1165 -15.88 -25.93 -24.97
CA PRO A 1165 -15.07 -25.11 -25.88
C PRO A 1165 -14.03 -24.24 -25.19
N ILE A 1166 -14.30 -23.83 -23.96
CA ILE A 1166 -13.47 -22.91 -23.20
C ILE A 1166 -13.42 -23.37 -21.73
N LYS A 1167 -12.33 -23.04 -21.03
CA LYS A 1167 -12.13 -23.37 -19.60
C LYS A 1167 -13.26 -22.82 -18.72
N ALA A 1168 -13.70 -21.58 -18.92
CA ALA A 1168 -14.77 -20.98 -18.10
C ALA A 1168 -16.13 -21.69 -18.25
N GLU A 1169 -16.44 -22.23 -19.43
CA GLU A 1169 -17.67 -23.01 -19.64
C GLU A 1169 -17.59 -24.36 -18.90
N ALA A 1170 -16.41 -24.98 -18.84
CA ALA A 1170 -16.24 -26.20 -18.04
C ALA A 1170 -16.51 -25.94 -16.55
N LEU A 1171 -16.01 -24.82 -16.01
CA LEU A 1171 -16.27 -24.42 -14.63
C LEU A 1171 -17.76 -24.14 -14.42
N ARG A 1172 -18.37 -23.39 -15.34
CA ARG A 1172 -19.82 -23.10 -15.33
C ARG A 1172 -20.66 -24.37 -15.28
N GLN A 1173 -20.36 -25.38 -16.10
CA GLN A 1173 -21.10 -26.64 -16.12
C GLN A 1173 -20.96 -27.41 -14.80
N ALA A 1174 -19.78 -27.39 -14.17
CA ALA A 1174 -19.58 -27.97 -12.85
C ALA A 1174 -20.40 -27.24 -11.78
N GLN A 1175 -20.40 -25.91 -11.79
CA GLN A 1175 -21.17 -25.07 -10.87
C GLN A 1175 -22.68 -25.31 -11.02
N ILE A 1176 -23.19 -25.36 -12.26
CA ILE A 1176 -24.60 -25.66 -12.56
C ILE A 1176 -24.97 -27.08 -12.09
N ALA A 1177 -24.10 -28.07 -12.30
CA ALA A 1177 -24.37 -29.44 -11.87
C ALA A 1177 -24.52 -29.55 -10.35
N MET A 1178 -23.68 -28.83 -9.60
CA MET A 1178 -23.81 -28.74 -8.13
C MET A 1178 -25.07 -27.98 -7.73
N LEU A 1179 -25.30 -26.79 -8.30
CA LEU A 1179 -26.48 -25.95 -8.06
C LEU A 1179 -27.79 -26.72 -8.27
N GLN A 1180 -27.90 -27.51 -9.33
CA GLN A 1180 -29.08 -28.31 -9.65
C GLN A 1180 -29.21 -29.59 -8.81
N GLY A 1181 -28.31 -29.82 -7.85
CA GLY A 1181 -28.30 -31.02 -7.01
C GLY A 1181 -28.01 -32.31 -7.78
N LYS A 1182 -27.43 -32.22 -8.98
CA LYS A 1182 -27.02 -33.40 -9.76
C LYS A 1182 -25.80 -34.06 -9.15
N VAL A 1183 -25.00 -33.30 -8.40
CA VAL A 1183 -23.79 -33.74 -7.69
C VAL A 1183 -24.07 -33.74 -6.20
N THR A 1184 -24.05 -34.91 -5.57
CA THR A 1184 -24.38 -35.09 -4.14
C THR A 1184 -23.54 -36.19 -3.53
N ILE A 1185 -23.36 -36.16 -2.21
CA ILE A 1185 -22.76 -37.28 -1.48
C ILE A 1185 -23.89 -38.10 -0.89
N LYS A 1186 -23.98 -39.38 -1.27
CA LYS A 1186 -25.02 -40.28 -0.80
C LYS A 1186 -24.51 -41.70 -0.62
N GLY A 1187 -24.70 -42.26 0.57
CA GLY A 1187 -24.28 -43.62 0.90
C GLY A 1187 -22.77 -43.84 0.81
N GLY A 1188 -21.97 -42.81 1.15
CA GLY A 1188 -20.49 -42.90 1.10
C GLY A 1188 -19.89 -42.72 -0.30
N GLU A 1189 -20.68 -42.30 -1.29
CA GLU A 1189 -20.23 -42.05 -2.65
C GLU A 1189 -20.65 -40.65 -3.10
N LEU A 1190 -19.76 -39.97 -3.83
CA LEU A 1190 -20.06 -38.79 -4.62
C LEU A 1190 -20.77 -39.25 -5.90
N ARG A 1191 -22.07 -38.97 -5.98
CA ARG A 1191 -22.97 -39.30 -7.09
C ARG A 1191 -23.17 -38.11 -8.01
N GLY A 1192 -23.48 -38.35 -9.28
CA GLY A 1192 -23.55 -37.32 -10.32
C GLY A 1192 -22.32 -37.28 -11.21
N VAL A 1193 -21.20 -37.77 -10.67
CA VAL A 1193 -19.95 -38.02 -11.38
C VAL A 1193 -19.83 -39.52 -11.64
N ARG A 1194 -19.33 -39.87 -12.83
CA ARG A 1194 -19.08 -41.23 -13.39
C ARG A 1194 -19.19 -42.40 -12.38
N GLY A 1195 -20.27 -43.17 -12.44
CA GLY A 1195 -20.42 -44.45 -11.73
C GLY A 1195 -20.53 -44.40 -10.20
N GLY A 1196 -20.40 -43.21 -9.58
CA GLY A 1196 -20.26 -43.06 -8.12
C GLY A 1196 -18.80 -43.14 -7.70
N ILE A 1197 -18.26 -42.06 -7.13
CA ILE A 1197 -16.87 -42.00 -6.63
C ILE A 1197 -16.90 -42.24 -5.11
N PRO A 1198 -16.27 -43.30 -4.58
CA PRO A 1198 -16.18 -43.51 -3.14
C PRO A 1198 -15.49 -42.32 -2.46
N VAL A 1199 -16.14 -41.71 -1.46
CA VAL A 1199 -15.53 -40.61 -0.69
C VAL A 1199 -14.69 -41.17 0.46
N PRO A 1200 -13.64 -40.47 0.90
CA PRO A 1200 -12.83 -40.88 2.04
C PRO A 1200 -13.67 -41.12 3.30
N PRO A 1201 -13.26 -42.03 4.21
CA PRO A 1201 -14.01 -42.32 5.44
C PRO A 1201 -14.32 -41.08 6.30
N ALA A 1202 -13.41 -40.11 6.35
CA ALA A 1202 -13.59 -38.85 7.08
C ALA A 1202 -14.74 -37.98 6.54
N ILE A 1203 -15.06 -38.11 5.25
CA ILE A 1203 -16.19 -37.44 4.60
C ILE A 1203 -17.44 -38.32 4.68
N ALA A 1204 -17.31 -39.64 4.46
CA ALA A 1204 -18.43 -40.59 4.54
C ALA A 1204 -19.12 -40.59 5.92
N GLN A 1205 -18.37 -40.39 7.00
CA GLN A 1205 -18.90 -40.29 8.37
C GLN A 1205 -19.82 -39.08 8.59
N ARG A 1206 -19.77 -38.07 7.72
CA ARG A 1206 -20.63 -36.88 7.81
C ARG A 1206 -22.05 -37.12 7.26
N GLY A 1207 -22.31 -38.30 6.69
CA GLY A 1207 -23.60 -38.69 6.13
C GLY A 1207 -23.86 -38.13 4.73
N ASP A 1208 -25.12 -38.22 4.29
CA ASP A 1208 -25.56 -37.70 2.99
C ASP A 1208 -25.47 -36.16 2.98
N GLN A 1209 -24.87 -35.59 1.92
CA GLN A 1209 -24.71 -34.14 1.78
C GLN A 1209 -25.28 -33.62 0.47
N ILE A 1210 -25.97 -32.48 0.56
CA ILE A 1210 -26.45 -31.69 -0.58
C ILE A 1210 -25.47 -30.53 -0.79
N LEU A 1211 -24.91 -30.44 -2.00
CA LEU A 1211 -23.85 -29.48 -2.33
C LEU A 1211 -24.34 -28.34 -3.24
N SER A 1212 -25.65 -28.07 -3.25
CA SER A 1212 -26.29 -27.09 -4.13
C SER A 1212 -26.17 -25.63 -3.67
N HIS A 1213 -25.79 -25.41 -2.41
CA HIS A 1213 -25.63 -24.06 -1.87
C HIS A 1213 -24.41 -23.34 -2.50
N PRO A 1214 -24.48 -22.03 -2.81
CA PRO A 1214 -23.38 -21.31 -3.45
C PRO A 1214 -22.07 -21.29 -2.65
N TYR A 1215 -22.13 -21.49 -1.33
CA TYR A 1215 -20.95 -21.76 -0.49
C TYR A 1215 -19.98 -22.77 -1.13
N TYR A 1216 -20.50 -23.80 -1.80
CA TYR A 1216 -19.70 -24.88 -2.38
C TYR A 1216 -19.18 -24.57 -3.79
N TRP A 1217 -20.04 -24.02 -4.67
CA TRP A 1217 -19.72 -23.89 -6.10
C TRP A 1217 -19.31 -22.48 -6.51
N ALA A 1218 -19.76 -21.43 -5.80
CA ALA A 1218 -19.42 -20.04 -6.10
C ALA A 1218 -18.09 -19.60 -5.50
N ALA A 1219 -17.47 -20.46 -4.67
CA ALA A 1219 -16.17 -20.20 -4.08
C ALA A 1219 -15.05 -20.17 -5.11
N PHE A 1220 -15.20 -20.85 -6.25
CA PHE A 1220 -14.16 -20.91 -7.28
C PHE A 1220 -14.46 -19.96 -8.42
N THR A 1221 -13.41 -19.29 -8.88
CA THR A 1221 -13.45 -18.41 -10.05
C THR A 1221 -12.25 -18.65 -10.95
N MET A 1222 -12.40 -18.29 -12.21
CA MET A 1222 -11.34 -18.32 -13.22
C MET A 1222 -10.70 -16.94 -13.30
N ILE A 1223 -9.38 -16.88 -13.30
CA ILE A 1223 -8.58 -15.65 -13.36
C ILE A 1223 -7.70 -15.73 -14.61
N GLY A 1224 -7.64 -14.65 -15.39
CA GLY A 1224 -6.93 -14.61 -16.67
C GLY A 1224 -7.80 -15.05 -17.85
N SER A 1225 -7.19 -15.59 -18.90
CA SER A 1225 -7.86 -15.89 -20.16
C SER A 1225 -8.81 -17.09 -20.05
N PRO A 1226 -10.14 -16.96 -20.23
CA PRO A 1226 -11.08 -18.03 -19.94
C PRO A 1226 -11.19 -19.15 -21.00
N TRP A 1227 -10.46 -19.06 -22.11
CA TRP A 1227 -10.59 -19.93 -23.28
C TRP A 1227 -9.47 -20.94 -23.46
#